data_AF-A0A174D7N5-F1
#
_entry.id   AF-A0A174D7N5-F1
#
_cell.length_a   1.000
_cell.length_b   1.000
_cell.length_c   1.000
_cell.angle_alpha   90.00
_cell.angle_beta   90.00
_cell.angle_gamma   90.00
#
_symmetry.space_group_name_H-M   'P 1'
#
loop_
_entity.id
_entity.type
_entity.pdbx_description
1 polymer ?
#
loop_
_entity_poly.entity_id
_entity_poly.type
_entity_poly.pdbx_seq_one_letter_code
_entity_poly.pdbx_strand_id
1 'polypeptide(L)'
;MKNVKYLCISILIVIISVCTFLRPAFMVSQPEDMELTFIRNGQKNEESFGTEIRLSKVAVNEQEVPWSDFQNIEGWTLEGNLLVSYTPNEQATAKIMLSNVSAIKVDYIKQSGSGYLLIQSNGEQIAELDLYSESSWEEGTWNYQPPKHFLPLTRPDILIELILFVYIFLKLIGYFYERYQLNTQTLSDTTLKCKNHNMANKIIVSFCLALFLTLATYPGILYTDSFERWRTAKALLEGVNGIMSWVSITPQFFMLIFYYFTQTVASFTFVQAFLFFFSTLLIMEHLKFHYYWTIFLIIAICPIFYGFSVYHEMSVGCIIGINFTFLLLFFNKLSTYKYWTFKNKLLYQFALTLSLYITFGFRQNAFTIIPALILAIFYLIKKKNKNKSLGLNQLLSICISLMLVFMVPSITKVEIKDSSSAGFLWEILSTIQTMPPDKQNEYLNYLDFLTEDEGSTLKALNSNRKDSVNGWLWTTYPPIIIGDKNNSSLIKEKYFNLLFNEPQYFIKNKLYFINRTLGINQPLSNVEYYYDNNNIMRDYGMKDTTLRKIVVDSYNDFLDTFTFFRLPYLWFIVCTLSVLFKVRISKKDEYVPVILLYLVAVLYYAGFLVNTQSFEFRYFFPSFYILALIILSVLTDLVYRISLNKG
;
A
#
# COMPACT_ATOMS: atom_id res chain seq x y z
N MET A 1 19.62 -31.18 -11.09
CA MET A 1 20.22 -30.12 -10.22
C MET A 1 19.44 -28.81 -10.16
N LYS A 2 18.97 -28.19 -11.26
CA LYS A 2 18.24 -26.89 -11.20
C LYS A 2 16.94 -26.90 -10.37
N ASN A 3 16.16 -27.98 -10.41
CA ASN A 3 14.89 -28.08 -9.64
C ASN A 3 15.14 -28.12 -8.13
N VAL A 4 16.16 -28.86 -7.71
CA VAL A 4 16.57 -28.97 -6.30
C VAL A 4 17.00 -27.62 -5.75
N LYS A 5 17.77 -26.82 -6.52
CA LYS A 5 18.19 -25.48 -6.09
C LYS A 5 17.02 -24.55 -5.76
N TYR A 6 16.02 -24.45 -6.63
CA TYR A 6 14.85 -23.60 -6.37
C TYR A 6 14.00 -24.13 -5.21
N LEU A 7 13.90 -25.45 -5.05
CA LEU A 7 13.21 -26.05 -3.91
C LEU A 7 13.91 -25.71 -2.59
N CYS A 8 15.24 -25.88 -2.50
CA CYS A 8 16.01 -25.51 -1.31
C CYS A 8 15.89 -24.01 -0.98
N ILE A 9 15.96 -23.13 -1.99
CA ILE A 9 15.75 -21.69 -1.79
C ILE A 9 14.34 -21.42 -1.27
N SER A 10 13.33 -22.11 -1.78
CA SER A 10 11.92 -21.92 -1.35
C SER A 10 11.72 -22.35 0.09
N ILE A 11 12.28 -23.50 0.48
CA ILE A 11 12.25 -24.00 1.87
C ILE A 11 12.92 -22.98 2.80
N LEU A 12 14.11 -22.49 2.44
CA LEU A 12 14.83 -21.50 3.24
C LEU A 12 14.04 -20.19 3.37
N ILE A 13 13.49 -19.69 2.27
CA ILE A 13 12.64 -18.49 2.24
C ILE A 13 11.45 -18.66 3.19
N VAL A 14 10.75 -19.79 3.11
CA VAL A 14 9.56 -20.02 3.95
C VAL A 14 9.94 -20.15 5.41
N ILE A 15 10.96 -20.95 5.76
CA ILE A 15 11.40 -21.10 7.15
C ILE A 15 11.77 -19.74 7.76
N ILE A 16 12.57 -18.94 7.05
CA ILE A 16 12.95 -17.61 7.51
C ILE A 16 11.70 -16.72 7.65
N SER A 17 10.78 -16.74 6.69
CA SER A 17 9.55 -15.94 6.73
C SER A 17 8.66 -16.31 7.93
N VAL A 18 8.47 -17.61 8.19
CA VAL A 18 7.72 -18.18 9.31
C VAL A 18 8.32 -17.77 10.66
N CYS A 19 9.65 -17.80 10.77
CA CYS A 19 10.34 -17.38 11.99
C CYS A 19 10.40 -15.86 12.19
N THR A 20 9.98 -15.06 11.20
CA THR A 20 10.12 -13.59 11.21
C THR A 20 8.77 -12.90 11.09
N PHE A 21 8.39 -12.44 9.90
CA PHE A 21 7.20 -11.62 9.70
C PHE A 21 5.90 -12.44 9.63
N LEU A 22 5.96 -13.72 9.22
CA LEU A 22 4.81 -14.63 9.22
C LEU A 22 4.57 -15.29 10.58
N ARG A 23 5.40 -15.01 11.60
CA ARG A 23 5.27 -15.57 12.94
C ARG A 23 3.82 -15.55 13.48
N PRO A 24 3.04 -14.45 13.33
CA PRO A 24 1.66 -14.41 13.81
C PRO A 24 0.75 -15.51 13.24
N ALA A 25 0.96 -15.96 12.01
CA ALA A 25 0.17 -17.03 11.38
C ALA A 25 0.35 -18.41 12.07
N PHE A 26 1.43 -18.56 12.83
CA PHE A 26 1.81 -19.78 13.53
C PHE A 26 1.79 -19.62 15.06
N MET A 27 1.17 -18.53 15.53
CA MET A 27 0.87 -18.32 16.94
C MET A 27 -0.44 -19.04 17.25
N VAL A 28 -0.36 -20.15 17.98
CA VAL A 28 -1.53 -20.94 18.37
C VAL A 28 -1.90 -20.58 19.80
N SER A 29 -3.16 -20.22 20.02
CA SER A 29 -3.71 -20.19 21.37
C SER A 29 -3.84 -21.64 21.81
N GLN A 30 -3.11 -22.03 22.85
CA GLN A 30 -3.39 -23.31 23.47
C GLN A 30 -4.50 -23.08 24.48
N PRO A 31 -5.64 -23.80 24.37
CA PRO A 31 -6.62 -23.79 25.44
C PRO A 31 -5.94 -24.26 26.72
N GLU A 32 -6.06 -23.48 27.79
CA GLU A 32 -5.47 -23.80 29.08
C GLU A 32 -6.57 -23.92 30.13
N ASP A 33 -6.38 -24.84 31.07
CA ASP A 33 -7.20 -24.89 32.26
C ASP A 33 -6.77 -23.75 33.20
N MET A 34 -7.72 -23.01 33.75
CA MET A 34 -7.43 -21.85 34.59
C MET A 34 -8.44 -21.67 35.72
N GLU A 35 -7.94 -21.27 36.89
CA GLU A 35 -8.75 -20.70 37.98
C GLU A 35 -8.93 -19.19 37.71
N LEU A 36 -10.13 -18.78 37.32
CA LEU A 36 -10.48 -17.36 37.19
C LEU A 36 -11.01 -16.85 38.53
N THR A 37 -10.43 -15.78 39.05
CA THR A 37 -10.86 -15.15 40.31
C THR A 37 -11.17 -13.68 40.10
N PHE A 38 -12.37 -13.25 40.50
CA PHE A 38 -12.75 -11.84 40.64
C PHE A 38 -12.54 -11.39 42.07
N ILE A 39 -11.90 -10.24 42.24
CA ILE A 39 -11.62 -9.68 43.56
C ILE A 39 -12.06 -8.23 43.60
N ARG A 40 -12.90 -7.90 44.57
CA ARG A 40 -13.12 -6.53 45.02
C ARG A 40 -12.14 -6.25 46.16
N ASN A 41 -11.19 -5.35 45.93
CA ASN A 41 -10.15 -5.03 46.91
C ASN A 41 -10.50 -3.84 47.84
N GLY A 42 -11.70 -3.26 47.68
CA GLY A 42 -12.15 -2.11 48.47
C GLY A 42 -11.52 -0.77 48.09
N GLN A 43 -10.75 -0.72 47.00
CA GLN A 43 -10.22 0.53 46.47
C GLN A 43 -11.22 1.18 45.50
N LYS A 44 -11.16 2.50 45.39
CA LYS A 44 -11.97 3.29 44.45
C LYS A 44 -11.19 4.49 43.92
N ASN A 45 -11.64 4.99 42.78
CA ASN A 45 -11.24 6.28 42.25
C ASN A 45 -11.60 7.41 43.24
N GLU A 46 -10.81 8.49 43.30
CA GLU A 46 -11.07 9.65 44.16
C GLU A 46 -12.43 10.30 43.90
N GLU A 47 -12.88 10.26 42.64
CA GLU A 47 -14.16 10.84 42.20
C GLU A 47 -15.35 9.90 42.44
N SER A 48 -15.11 8.64 42.82
CA SER A 48 -16.16 7.65 43.06
C SER A 48 -16.79 7.81 44.44
N PHE A 49 -18.12 7.66 44.51
CA PHE A 49 -18.88 7.68 45.76
C PHE A 49 -18.74 6.37 46.57
N GLY A 50 -18.32 5.27 45.94
CA GLY A 50 -18.32 3.94 46.57
C GLY A 50 -17.29 2.99 45.98
N THR A 51 -17.34 1.72 46.39
CA THR A 51 -16.45 0.66 45.92
C THR A 51 -17.23 -0.47 45.25
N GLU A 52 -18.45 -0.20 44.81
CA GLU A 52 -19.40 -1.24 44.40
C GLU A 52 -18.95 -1.90 43.08
N ILE A 53 -19.19 -3.20 42.94
CA ILE A 53 -18.93 -3.91 41.70
C ILE A 53 -20.19 -4.64 41.26
N ARG A 54 -20.48 -4.57 39.96
CA ARG A 54 -21.61 -5.25 39.31
C ARG A 54 -21.11 -5.95 38.05
N LEU A 55 -21.20 -7.27 38.04
CA LEU A 55 -20.92 -8.11 36.88
C LEU A 55 -22.23 -8.59 36.27
N SER A 56 -22.41 -8.40 34.97
CA SER A 56 -23.64 -8.78 34.28
C SER A 56 -23.53 -10.14 33.61
N LYS A 57 -22.36 -10.50 33.08
CA LYS A 57 -22.16 -11.78 32.40
C LYS A 57 -20.71 -12.20 32.37
N VAL A 58 -20.46 -13.50 32.47
CA VAL A 58 -19.18 -14.11 32.10
C VAL A 58 -19.44 -15.13 31.01
N ALA A 59 -18.69 -15.05 29.92
CA ALA A 59 -18.72 -16.04 28.86
C ALA A 59 -17.32 -16.58 28.60
N VAL A 60 -17.20 -17.90 28.51
CA VAL A 60 -15.96 -18.61 28.22
C VAL A 60 -16.15 -19.33 26.90
N ASN A 61 -15.27 -19.08 25.93
CA ASN A 61 -15.38 -19.61 24.57
C ASN A 61 -16.77 -19.35 23.95
N GLU A 62 -17.29 -18.13 24.14
CA GLU A 62 -18.64 -17.67 23.71
C GLU A 62 -19.82 -18.34 24.42
N GLN A 63 -19.58 -19.25 25.35
CA GLN A 63 -20.62 -19.88 26.17
C GLN A 63 -20.74 -19.16 27.51
N GLU A 64 -21.95 -18.73 27.84
CA GLU A 64 -22.22 -18.08 29.12
C GLU A 64 -22.04 -19.07 30.27
N VAL A 65 -21.31 -18.63 31.28
CA VAL A 65 -21.06 -19.38 32.49
C VAL A 65 -22.05 -18.91 33.56
N PRO A 66 -22.89 -19.80 34.10
CA PRO A 66 -23.85 -19.41 35.11
C PRO A 66 -23.14 -19.09 36.43
N TRP A 67 -23.66 -18.09 37.16
CA TRP A 67 -23.10 -17.69 38.46
C TRP A 67 -23.08 -18.81 39.51
N SER A 68 -23.92 -19.85 39.34
CA SER A 68 -23.94 -21.03 40.20
C SER A 68 -22.63 -21.83 40.19
N ASP A 69 -21.83 -21.68 39.15
CA ASP A 69 -20.59 -22.44 38.97
C ASP A 69 -19.41 -21.77 39.69
N PHE A 70 -19.61 -20.54 40.19
CA PHE A 70 -18.61 -19.82 40.97
C PHE A 70 -18.59 -20.29 42.43
N GLN A 71 -17.39 -20.55 42.93
CA GLN A 71 -17.07 -20.93 44.31
C GLN A 71 -16.57 -19.71 45.10
N ASN A 72 -16.60 -19.82 46.43
CA ASN A 72 -16.06 -18.82 47.37
C ASN A 72 -16.65 -17.40 47.21
N ILE A 73 -17.94 -17.29 46.86
CA ILE A 73 -18.67 -16.02 46.62
C ILE A 73 -18.95 -15.19 47.90
N GLU A 74 -18.12 -15.30 48.93
CA GLU A 74 -18.27 -14.50 50.15
C GLU A 74 -18.08 -13.01 49.82
N GLY A 75 -19.05 -12.19 50.26
CA GLY A 75 -19.11 -10.76 49.95
C GLY A 75 -19.72 -10.42 48.58
N TRP A 76 -20.18 -11.42 47.80
CA TRP A 76 -20.97 -11.24 46.58
C TRP A 76 -22.42 -11.69 46.79
N THR A 77 -23.37 -10.99 46.18
CA THR A 77 -24.79 -11.31 46.19
C THR A 77 -25.33 -11.33 44.77
N LEU A 78 -26.35 -12.14 44.51
CA LEU A 78 -27.04 -12.15 43.21
C LEU A 78 -28.27 -11.25 43.28
N GLU A 79 -28.31 -10.23 42.43
CA GLU A 79 -29.44 -9.32 42.28
C GLU A 79 -29.98 -9.38 40.85
N GLY A 80 -31.08 -10.10 40.67
CA GLY A 80 -31.58 -10.44 39.34
C GLY A 80 -30.55 -11.29 38.58
N ASN A 81 -30.04 -10.76 37.47
CA ASN A 81 -29.01 -11.42 36.66
C ASN A 81 -27.58 -10.94 36.98
N LEU A 82 -27.43 -10.01 37.93
CA LEU A 82 -26.14 -9.39 38.24
C LEU A 82 -25.50 -10.06 39.45
N LEU A 83 -24.19 -10.32 39.36
CA LEU A 83 -23.36 -10.64 40.53
C LEU A 83 -22.79 -9.32 41.07
N VAL A 84 -23.21 -8.94 42.27
CA VAL A 84 -22.95 -7.62 42.86
C VAL A 84 -22.22 -7.72 44.19
N SER A 85 -21.40 -6.72 44.52
CA SER A 85 -20.71 -6.62 45.81
C SER A 85 -20.70 -5.18 46.32
N TYR A 86 -21.23 -4.97 47.52
CA TYR A 86 -21.51 -3.65 48.09
C TYR A 86 -20.69 -3.28 49.33
N THR A 87 -20.12 -4.25 50.06
CA THR A 87 -19.62 -4.05 51.43
C THR A 87 -18.30 -3.25 51.48
N PRO A 88 -18.27 -1.94 51.80
CA PRO A 88 -17.14 -1.06 51.48
C PRO A 88 -15.76 -1.44 52.08
N ASN A 89 -15.73 -2.28 53.11
CA ASN A 89 -14.52 -2.57 53.91
C ASN A 89 -14.11 -4.06 53.96
N GLU A 90 -14.76 -4.92 53.18
CA GLU A 90 -14.42 -6.35 53.12
C GLU A 90 -13.92 -6.71 51.72
N GLN A 91 -12.85 -7.49 51.63
CA GLN A 91 -12.42 -8.05 50.35
C GLN A 91 -13.41 -9.15 49.96
N ALA A 92 -14.00 -9.05 48.77
CA ALA A 92 -14.91 -10.07 48.25
C ALA A 92 -14.24 -10.81 47.10
N THR A 93 -14.35 -12.14 47.09
CA THR A 93 -13.78 -12.98 46.03
C THR A 93 -14.85 -13.83 45.36
N ALA A 94 -14.73 -14.11 44.07
CA ALA A 94 -15.55 -15.10 43.39
C ALA A 94 -14.65 -15.89 42.45
N LYS A 95 -14.63 -17.22 42.56
CA LYS A 95 -13.69 -18.10 41.87
C LYS A 95 -14.40 -19.09 40.96
N ILE A 96 -13.79 -19.47 39.85
CA ILE A 96 -14.28 -20.57 39.03
C ILE A 96 -13.13 -21.33 38.36
N MET A 97 -13.25 -22.66 38.34
CA MET A 97 -12.36 -23.52 37.57
C MET A 97 -12.90 -23.69 36.16
N LEU A 98 -12.12 -23.25 35.18
CA LEU A 98 -12.47 -23.32 33.77
C LEU A 98 -11.51 -24.27 33.05
N SER A 99 -12.03 -25.07 32.13
CA SER A 99 -11.22 -26.00 31.32
C SER A 99 -11.19 -25.59 29.87
N ASN A 100 -10.06 -25.84 29.20
CA ASN A 100 -9.83 -25.49 27.79
C ASN A 100 -10.25 -24.04 27.46
N VAL A 101 -9.81 -23.07 28.24
CA VAL A 101 -10.14 -21.66 28.01
C VAL A 101 -9.35 -21.15 26.81
N SER A 102 -10.05 -20.60 25.82
CA SER A 102 -9.47 -19.93 24.65
C SER A 102 -9.84 -18.45 24.58
N ALA A 103 -10.96 -18.07 25.18
CA ALA A 103 -11.35 -16.68 25.39
C ALA A 103 -12.26 -16.57 26.63
N ILE A 104 -12.13 -15.47 27.36
CA ILE A 104 -13.05 -15.04 28.42
C ILE A 104 -13.57 -13.67 28.06
N LYS A 105 -14.87 -13.48 28.20
CA LYS A 105 -15.55 -12.20 28.12
C LYS A 105 -16.28 -11.96 29.44
N VAL A 106 -16.06 -10.79 30.04
CA VAL A 106 -16.71 -10.37 31.29
C VAL A 106 -17.41 -9.05 31.01
N ASP A 107 -18.73 -9.06 31.08
CA ASP A 107 -19.56 -7.85 30.99
C ASP A 107 -19.84 -7.34 32.41
N TYR A 108 -19.72 -6.03 32.58
CA TYR A 108 -19.83 -5.35 33.87
C TYR A 108 -20.51 -3.99 33.71
N ILE A 109 -20.95 -3.42 34.83
CA ILE A 109 -21.61 -2.11 34.86
C ILE A 109 -20.69 -1.09 35.53
N LYS A 110 -20.53 0.07 34.87
CA LYS A 110 -19.82 1.23 35.39
C LYS A 110 -20.80 2.29 35.91
N GLN A 111 -20.53 2.85 37.08
CA GLN A 111 -21.35 3.86 37.74
C GLN A 111 -20.54 4.75 38.67
N SER A 112 -21.16 5.83 39.15
CA SER A 112 -20.52 6.80 40.04
C SER A 112 -20.18 6.25 41.43
N GLY A 113 -20.80 5.13 41.84
CA GLY A 113 -20.52 4.43 43.11
C GLY A 113 -19.55 3.26 42.99
N SER A 114 -18.93 3.05 41.83
CA SER A 114 -18.17 1.84 41.55
C SER A 114 -16.68 1.92 41.91
N GLY A 115 -16.10 0.79 42.28
CA GLY A 115 -14.68 0.65 42.65
C GLY A 115 -13.84 -0.11 41.63
N TYR A 116 -12.65 -0.56 42.06
CA TYR A 116 -11.76 -1.37 41.23
C TYR A 116 -12.10 -2.86 41.30
N LEU A 117 -12.21 -3.50 40.12
CA LEU A 117 -12.28 -4.95 39.96
C LEU A 117 -10.91 -5.50 39.57
N LEU A 118 -10.35 -6.37 40.42
CA LEU A 118 -9.18 -7.16 40.05
C LEU A 118 -9.61 -8.51 39.48
N ILE A 119 -8.96 -8.93 38.41
CA ILE A 119 -9.17 -10.23 37.78
C ILE A 119 -7.85 -10.99 37.83
N GLN A 120 -7.87 -12.18 38.41
CA GLN A 120 -6.72 -13.08 38.51
C GLN A 120 -6.93 -14.37 37.73
N SER A 121 -5.85 -14.90 37.19
CA SER A 121 -5.75 -16.22 36.57
C SER A 121 -4.69 -17.03 37.32
N ASN A 122 -5.05 -18.18 37.87
CA ASN A 122 -4.13 -19.05 38.60
C ASN A 122 -3.32 -18.32 39.70
N GLY A 123 -3.95 -17.32 40.35
CA GLY A 123 -3.33 -16.50 41.38
C GLY A 123 -2.52 -15.29 40.90
N GLU A 124 -2.27 -15.14 39.59
CA GLU A 124 -1.63 -13.95 39.02
C GLU A 124 -2.65 -12.92 38.55
N GLN A 125 -2.45 -11.64 38.88
CA GLN A 125 -3.31 -10.55 38.42
C GLN A 125 -3.15 -10.32 36.92
N ILE A 126 -4.23 -10.51 36.16
CA ILE A 126 -4.26 -10.33 34.70
C ILE A 126 -5.00 -9.05 34.27
N ALA A 127 -5.82 -8.46 35.15
CA ALA A 127 -6.44 -7.16 34.91
C ALA A 127 -6.81 -6.45 36.21
N GLU A 128 -6.89 -5.13 36.13
CA GLU A 128 -7.46 -4.21 37.11
C GLU A 128 -8.34 -3.22 36.35
N LEU A 129 -9.63 -3.18 36.67
CA LEU A 129 -10.62 -2.40 35.95
C LEU A 129 -11.20 -1.34 36.87
N ASP A 130 -11.05 -0.07 36.50
CA ASP A 130 -11.79 1.04 37.11
C ASP A 130 -13.22 1.06 36.58
N LEU A 131 -14.17 0.70 37.44
CA LEU A 131 -15.58 0.65 37.07
C LEU A 131 -16.29 1.99 37.32
N TYR A 132 -15.59 3.07 37.64
CA TYR A 132 -16.19 4.40 37.76
C TYR A 132 -16.70 4.95 36.41
N SER A 133 -17.84 5.63 36.46
CA SER A 133 -18.39 6.47 35.37
C SER A 133 -19.29 7.57 35.95
N GLU A 134 -19.29 8.76 35.33
CA GLU A 134 -20.25 9.83 35.67
C GLU A 134 -21.69 9.47 35.28
N SER A 135 -21.86 8.50 34.38
CA SER A 135 -23.17 8.01 33.97
C SER A 135 -23.81 7.15 35.06
N SER A 136 -25.14 7.22 35.18
CA SER A 136 -25.88 6.41 36.14
C SER A 136 -25.91 4.92 35.79
N TRP A 137 -25.61 4.56 34.54
CA TRP A 137 -25.53 3.19 34.05
C TRP A 137 -24.76 3.14 32.73
N GLU A 138 -23.60 2.52 32.71
CA GLU A 138 -22.82 2.30 31.49
C GLU A 138 -22.34 0.84 31.45
N GLU A 139 -22.57 0.14 30.35
CA GLU A 139 -22.11 -1.23 30.17
C GLU A 139 -20.67 -1.24 29.65
N GLY A 140 -19.83 -2.04 30.29
CA GLY A 140 -18.46 -2.30 29.88
C GLY A 140 -18.22 -3.78 29.63
N THR A 141 -17.26 -4.08 28.77
CA THR A 141 -16.82 -5.43 28.48
C THR A 141 -15.31 -5.52 28.64
N TRP A 142 -14.84 -6.55 29.34
CA TRP A 142 -13.45 -6.96 29.36
C TRP A 142 -13.29 -8.29 28.63
N ASN A 143 -12.27 -8.40 27.79
CA ASN A 143 -11.95 -9.61 27.04
C ASN A 143 -10.55 -10.08 27.37
N TYR A 144 -10.38 -11.39 27.54
CA TYR A 144 -9.10 -12.05 27.75
C TYR A 144 -8.94 -13.24 26.83
N GLN A 145 -7.73 -13.42 26.34
CA GLN A 145 -7.31 -14.60 25.59
C GLN A 145 -5.97 -15.08 26.17
N PRO A 146 -5.79 -16.38 26.40
CA PRO A 146 -4.51 -16.90 26.85
C PRO A 146 -3.35 -16.52 25.91
N PRO A 147 -2.12 -16.43 26.42
CA PRO A 147 -0.95 -16.16 25.61
C PRO A 147 -0.82 -17.15 24.46
N LYS A 148 -0.59 -16.65 23.24
CA LYS A 148 -0.35 -17.52 22.08
C LYS A 148 1.11 -17.97 22.05
N HIS A 149 1.35 -19.24 21.71
CA HIS A 149 2.69 -19.80 21.56
C HIS A 149 3.06 -19.99 20.09
N PHE A 150 4.32 -19.72 19.74
CA PHE A 150 4.84 -19.95 18.40
C PHE A 150 5.12 -21.44 18.19
N LEU A 151 4.28 -22.11 17.41
CA LEU A 151 4.38 -23.54 17.14
C LEU A 151 4.31 -23.78 15.63
N PRO A 152 5.39 -23.52 14.87
CA PRO A 152 5.35 -23.53 13.40
C PRO A 152 5.03 -24.90 12.78
N LEU A 153 5.22 -25.99 13.54
CA LEU A 153 4.96 -27.36 13.09
C LEU A 153 3.52 -27.83 13.32
N THR A 154 2.68 -27.05 14.02
CA THR A 154 1.26 -27.41 14.24
C THR A 154 0.39 -27.12 13.01
N ARG A 155 0.89 -26.32 12.06
CA ARG A 155 0.24 -26.02 10.77
C ARG A 155 1.12 -26.47 9.59
N PRO A 156 1.40 -27.79 9.46
CA PRO A 156 2.23 -28.31 8.37
C PRO A 156 1.54 -28.13 7.01
N ASP A 157 0.21 -28.06 6.99
CA ASP A 157 -0.62 -27.68 5.85
C ASP A 157 -0.18 -26.35 5.26
N ILE A 158 -0.21 -25.27 6.06
CA ILE A 158 0.20 -23.92 5.62
C ILE A 158 1.67 -23.91 5.23
N LEU A 159 2.54 -24.59 5.98
CA LEU A 159 3.97 -24.62 5.71
C LEU A 159 4.27 -25.22 4.33
N ILE A 160 3.65 -26.36 4.00
CA ILE A 160 3.81 -27.03 2.70
C ILE A 160 3.23 -26.18 1.58
N GLU A 161 2.05 -25.59 1.78
CA GLU A 161 1.41 -24.70 0.80
C GLU A 161 2.30 -23.49 0.47
N LEU A 162 2.88 -22.84 1.48
CA LEU A 162 3.81 -21.73 1.29
C LEU A 162 5.08 -22.17 0.53
N ILE A 163 5.65 -23.34 0.86
CA ILE A 163 6.83 -23.87 0.17
C ILE A 163 6.51 -24.13 -1.30
N LEU A 164 5.39 -24.78 -1.59
CA LEU A 164 4.95 -25.06 -2.96
C LEU A 164 4.65 -23.77 -3.72
N PHE A 165 3.98 -22.81 -3.09
CA PHE A 165 3.68 -21.51 -3.70
C PHE A 165 4.95 -20.75 -4.07
N VAL A 166 5.90 -20.59 -3.13
CA VAL A 166 7.19 -19.94 -3.38
C VAL A 166 7.97 -20.70 -4.44
N TYR A 167 7.98 -22.03 -4.40
CA TYR A 167 8.68 -22.85 -5.39
C TYR A 167 8.12 -22.66 -6.80
N ILE A 168 6.80 -22.73 -6.97
CA ILE A 168 6.12 -22.52 -8.25
C ILE A 168 6.39 -21.10 -8.74
N PHE A 169 6.32 -20.11 -7.87
CA PHE A 169 6.58 -18.71 -8.19
C PHE A 169 8.03 -18.49 -8.67
N LEU A 170 9.03 -18.98 -7.92
CA LEU A 170 10.44 -18.91 -8.32
C LEU A 170 10.70 -19.67 -9.63
N LYS A 171 9.99 -20.78 -9.85
CA LYS A 171 10.05 -21.52 -11.10
C LYS A 171 9.50 -20.75 -12.29
N LEU A 172 8.37 -20.09 -12.10
CA LEU A 172 7.74 -19.24 -13.12
C LEU A 172 8.67 -18.10 -13.50
N ILE A 173 9.19 -17.41 -12.50
CA ILE A 173 10.16 -16.32 -12.64
C ILE A 173 11.44 -16.82 -13.34
N GLY A 174 12.00 -17.93 -12.87
CA GLY A 174 13.19 -18.54 -13.45
C GLY A 174 12.97 -18.96 -14.91
N TYR A 175 11.79 -19.49 -15.23
CA TYR A 175 11.42 -19.84 -16.60
C TYR A 175 11.39 -18.63 -17.53
N PHE A 176 10.74 -17.54 -17.12
CA PHE A 176 10.73 -16.30 -17.89
C PHE A 176 12.14 -15.72 -17.99
N TYR A 177 12.92 -15.72 -16.92
CA TYR A 177 14.27 -15.17 -16.90
C TYR A 177 15.27 -15.96 -17.74
N GLU A 178 15.32 -17.30 -17.63
CA GLU A 178 16.22 -18.12 -18.44
C GLU A 178 15.92 -17.93 -19.93
N ARG A 179 14.64 -17.83 -20.29
CA ARG A 179 14.27 -17.48 -21.66
C ARG A 179 14.65 -16.05 -22.02
N TYR A 180 14.54 -15.08 -21.13
CA TYR A 180 15.01 -13.71 -21.37
C TYR A 180 16.54 -13.65 -21.64
N GLN A 181 17.33 -14.40 -20.86
CA GLN A 181 18.80 -14.47 -20.96
C GLN A 181 19.31 -15.18 -22.22
N LEU A 182 18.78 -16.36 -22.53
CA LEU A 182 19.11 -17.09 -23.78
C LEU A 182 18.82 -16.26 -25.04
N ASN A 183 18.01 -15.20 -24.92
CA ASN A 183 17.63 -14.30 -26.00
C ASN A 183 18.45 -13.01 -26.08
N THR A 184 19.24 -12.66 -25.05
CA THR A 184 20.10 -11.47 -25.03
C THR A 184 21.54 -11.76 -25.48
N GLN A 185 22.05 -12.98 -25.27
CA GLN A 185 23.39 -13.39 -25.67
C GLN A 185 23.60 -13.52 -27.19
N THR A 186 22.56 -13.81 -27.97
CA THR A 186 22.66 -13.93 -29.45
C THR A 186 22.72 -12.59 -30.19
N LEU A 187 22.70 -11.45 -29.49
CA LEU A 187 22.86 -10.11 -30.06
C LEU A 187 24.24 -9.48 -29.80
N SER A 188 25.11 -10.15 -29.01
CA SER A 188 26.38 -9.58 -28.53
C SER A 188 27.62 -10.32 -29.05
N ASP A 189 27.58 -10.89 -30.26
CA ASP A 189 28.73 -11.58 -30.86
C ASP A 189 29.90 -10.65 -31.24
N THR A 190 29.82 -9.35 -30.97
CA THR A 190 31.00 -8.49 -31.01
C THR A 190 30.95 -7.49 -29.85
N THR A 191 31.91 -7.62 -28.93
CA THR A 191 32.46 -6.59 -28.01
C THR A 191 31.87 -6.33 -26.61
N LEU A 192 30.88 -7.05 -26.08
CA LEU A 192 30.59 -6.94 -24.63
C LEU A 192 30.32 -8.31 -23.99
N LYS A 193 31.32 -8.85 -23.27
CA LYS A 193 31.12 -9.88 -22.24
C LYS A 193 30.31 -9.25 -21.09
N CYS A 194 29.02 -9.03 -21.27
CA CYS A 194 28.13 -8.76 -20.15
C CYS A 194 28.05 -10.06 -19.35
N LYS A 195 28.74 -10.12 -18.20
CA LYS A 195 28.74 -11.30 -17.32
C LYS A 195 27.29 -11.61 -16.94
N ASN A 196 26.78 -12.77 -17.35
CA ASN A 196 25.47 -13.27 -16.92
C ASN A 196 25.36 -13.19 -15.39
N HIS A 197 24.50 -12.31 -14.88
CA HIS A 197 24.23 -12.25 -13.46
C HIS A 197 23.27 -13.39 -13.08
N ASN A 198 23.67 -14.20 -12.09
CA ASN A 198 22.92 -15.38 -11.68
C ASN A 198 21.55 -14.98 -11.12
N MET A 199 20.48 -15.56 -11.68
CA MET A 199 19.10 -15.31 -11.24
C MET A 199 18.90 -15.52 -9.75
N ALA A 200 19.55 -16.56 -9.21
CA ALA A 200 19.49 -16.87 -7.79
C ALA A 200 20.03 -15.72 -6.95
N ASN A 201 21.08 -15.01 -7.40
CA ASN A 201 21.63 -13.88 -6.66
C ASN A 201 20.64 -12.73 -6.60
N LYS A 202 19.92 -12.44 -7.70
CA LYS A 202 18.89 -11.39 -7.72
C LYS A 202 17.75 -11.70 -6.76
N ILE A 203 17.31 -12.97 -6.74
CA ILE A 203 16.29 -13.44 -5.79
C ILE A 203 16.78 -13.30 -4.35
N ILE A 204 17.98 -13.81 -4.04
CA ILE A 204 18.56 -13.79 -2.68
C ILE A 204 18.75 -12.36 -2.19
N VAL A 205 19.35 -11.48 -2.99
CA VAL A 205 19.59 -10.08 -2.61
C VAL A 205 18.29 -9.34 -2.39
N SER A 206 17.31 -9.49 -3.30
CA SER A 206 15.98 -8.87 -3.13
C SER A 206 15.24 -9.41 -1.90
N PHE A 207 15.37 -10.71 -1.64
CA PHE A 207 14.79 -11.37 -0.47
C PHE A 207 15.40 -10.82 0.83
N CYS A 208 16.72 -10.78 0.93
CA CYS A 208 17.42 -10.28 2.12
C CYS A 208 17.09 -8.81 2.39
N LEU A 209 17.06 -7.95 1.35
CA LEU A 209 16.70 -6.55 1.49
C LEU A 209 15.24 -6.38 1.94
N ALA A 210 14.31 -7.07 1.29
CA ALA A 210 12.89 -7.03 1.65
C ALA A 210 12.65 -7.51 3.08
N LEU A 211 13.31 -8.58 3.49
CA LEU A 211 13.22 -9.11 4.85
C LEU A 211 13.75 -8.11 5.87
N PHE A 212 14.97 -7.60 5.66
CA PHE A 212 15.58 -6.63 6.56
C PHE A 212 14.70 -5.40 6.73
N LEU A 213 14.24 -4.80 5.62
CA LEU A 213 13.42 -3.60 5.64
C LEU A 213 12.05 -3.86 6.28
N THR A 214 11.39 -4.99 5.97
CA THR A 214 10.11 -5.33 6.59
C THR A 214 10.22 -5.48 8.10
N LEU A 215 11.33 -6.04 8.60
CA LEU A 215 11.59 -6.16 10.04
C LEU A 215 11.95 -4.81 10.65
N ALA A 216 12.77 -4.02 9.97
CA ALA A 216 13.14 -2.67 10.40
C ALA A 216 11.93 -1.74 10.51
N THR A 217 10.95 -1.90 9.61
CA THR A 217 9.75 -1.06 9.57
C THR A 217 8.49 -1.83 9.94
N TYR A 218 8.55 -2.87 10.77
CA TYR A 218 7.39 -3.77 11.00
C TYR A 218 6.13 -3.00 11.46
N PRO A 219 4.94 -3.26 10.87
CA PRO A 219 4.66 -4.18 9.75
C PRO A 219 4.94 -3.56 8.37
N GLY A 220 5.08 -2.25 8.28
CA GLY A 220 5.40 -1.45 7.11
C GLY A 220 5.26 0.03 7.49
N ILE A 221 5.28 0.91 6.50
CA ILE A 221 4.87 2.31 6.68
C ILE A 221 3.48 2.49 6.10
N LEU A 222 2.52 2.82 6.96
CA LEU A 222 1.12 3.07 6.58
C LEU A 222 0.83 4.56 6.58
N TYR A 223 -0.11 4.99 5.75
CA TYR A 223 -0.64 6.35 5.80
C TYR A 223 -2.17 6.34 5.73
N THR A 224 -2.77 7.53 5.69
CA THR A 224 -4.21 7.76 5.66
C THR A 224 -4.96 6.82 4.71
N ASP A 225 -4.65 6.79 3.40
CA ASP A 225 -5.35 5.86 2.49
C ASP A 225 -4.97 4.39 2.73
N SER A 226 -3.77 4.10 3.25
CA SER A 226 -3.40 2.70 3.56
C SER A 226 -4.35 2.11 4.60
N PHE A 227 -4.78 2.89 5.59
CA PHE A 227 -5.74 2.44 6.60
C PHE A 227 -7.10 2.14 5.99
N GLU A 228 -7.62 3.03 5.13
CA GLU A 228 -8.87 2.79 4.41
C GLU A 228 -8.78 1.53 3.52
N ARG A 229 -7.64 1.32 2.84
CA ARG A 229 -7.41 0.12 2.03
C ARG A 229 -7.42 -1.15 2.86
N TRP A 230 -6.75 -1.15 4.02
CA TRP A 230 -6.75 -2.30 4.90
C TRP A 230 -8.10 -2.56 5.56
N ARG A 231 -8.84 -1.50 5.94
CA ARG A 231 -10.21 -1.63 6.45
C ARG A 231 -11.11 -2.26 5.38
N THR A 232 -11.05 -1.78 4.14
CA THR A 232 -11.79 -2.36 3.02
C THR A 232 -11.37 -3.80 2.72
N ALA A 233 -10.08 -4.12 2.76
CA ALA A 233 -9.62 -5.50 2.56
C ALA A 233 -10.16 -6.44 3.65
N LYS A 234 -10.13 -6.04 4.93
CA LYS A 234 -10.68 -6.82 6.04
C LYS A 234 -12.21 -6.97 5.94
N ALA A 235 -12.92 -5.89 5.62
CA ALA A 235 -14.38 -5.92 5.41
C ALA A 235 -14.79 -6.86 4.26
N LEU A 236 -14.01 -6.89 3.17
CA LEU A 236 -14.20 -7.86 2.08
C LEU A 236 -14.00 -9.30 2.52
N LEU A 237 -13.05 -9.55 3.44
CA LEU A 237 -12.82 -10.88 4.00
C LEU A 237 -14.00 -11.35 4.85
N GLU A 238 -14.58 -10.42 5.62
CA GLU A 238 -15.71 -10.65 6.53
C GLU A 238 -17.06 -10.73 5.80
N GLY A 239 -17.09 -10.46 4.49
CA GLY A 239 -18.31 -10.50 3.70
C GLY A 239 -19.27 -9.34 3.94
N VAL A 240 -18.75 -8.19 4.40
CA VAL A 240 -19.55 -6.98 4.65
C VAL A 240 -20.14 -6.46 3.33
N ASN A 241 -21.45 -6.20 3.34
CA ASN A 241 -22.17 -5.63 2.19
C ASN A 241 -22.14 -4.10 2.22
N GLY A 242 -22.31 -3.46 1.06
CA GLY A 242 -22.43 -2.00 0.95
C GLY A 242 -21.13 -1.23 1.15
N ILE A 243 -19.98 -1.88 0.90
CA ILE A 243 -18.68 -1.22 0.99
C ILE A 243 -18.59 -0.14 -0.09
N MET A 244 -18.27 1.09 0.35
CA MET A 244 -17.95 2.20 -0.54
C MET A 244 -16.46 2.47 -0.50
N SER A 245 -15.86 2.76 -1.64
CA SER A 245 -14.44 3.06 -1.75
C SER A 245 -14.18 4.25 -2.65
N TRP A 246 -13.54 5.26 -2.07
CA TRP A 246 -12.99 6.40 -2.81
C TRP A 246 -11.69 6.04 -3.57
N VAL A 247 -11.04 4.96 -3.16
CA VAL A 247 -9.78 4.49 -3.75
C VAL A 247 -10.00 3.26 -4.64
N SER A 248 -9.07 3.02 -5.57
CA SER A 248 -9.09 1.81 -6.42
C SER A 248 -9.11 0.53 -5.58
N ILE A 249 -9.78 -0.54 -6.04
CA ILE A 249 -9.97 -1.81 -5.30
C ILE A 249 -8.88 -2.85 -5.57
N THR A 250 -8.22 -2.77 -6.72
CA THR A 250 -7.20 -3.75 -7.12
C THR A 250 -6.15 -4.00 -6.03
N PRO A 251 -5.58 -2.99 -5.35
CA PRO A 251 -4.61 -3.26 -4.28
C PRO A 251 -5.18 -4.04 -3.10
N GLN A 252 -6.41 -3.74 -2.70
CA GLN A 252 -7.11 -4.38 -1.58
C GLN A 252 -7.31 -5.86 -1.86
N PHE A 253 -7.55 -6.24 -3.11
CA PHE A 253 -7.61 -7.66 -3.51
C PHE A 253 -6.27 -8.38 -3.26
N PHE A 254 -5.14 -7.76 -3.60
CA PHE A 254 -3.83 -8.36 -3.31
C PHE A 254 -3.53 -8.35 -1.81
N MET A 255 -3.82 -7.25 -1.11
CA MET A 255 -3.69 -7.15 0.35
C MET A 255 -4.50 -8.25 1.06
N LEU A 256 -5.75 -8.45 0.64
CA LEU A 256 -6.65 -9.50 1.12
C LEU A 256 -6.04 -10.89 0.92
N ILE A 257 -5.52 -11.20 -0.26
CA ILE A 257 -4.89 -12.50 -0.53
C ILE A 257 -3.75 -12.75 0.46
N PHE A 258 -2.82 -11.79 0.62
CA PHE A 258 -1.70 -11.99 1.54
C PHE A 258 -2.15 -12.05 2.99
N TYR A 259 -3.13 -11.24 3.39
CA TYR A 259 -3.66 -11.25 4.73
C TYR A 259 -4.43 -12.53 5.06
N TYR A 260 -5.20 -13.07 4.11
CA TYR A 260 -5.96 -14.31 4.28
C TYR A 260 -5.08 -15.47 4.75
N PHE A 261 -3.92 -15.66 4.12
CA PHE A 261 -3.00 -16.74 4.45
C PHE A 261 -2.13 -16.46 5.68
N THR A 262 -1.85 -15.19 5.99
CA THR A 262 -0.76 -14.84 6.92
C THR A 262 -1.23 -14.12 8.18
N GLN A 263 -2.46 -13.60 8.17
CA GLN A 263 -3.07 -12.81 9.24
C GLN A 263 -2.18 -11.64 9.71
N THR A 264 -1.31 -11.14 8.82
CA THR A 264 -0.40 -10.03 9.10
C THR A 264 -0.29 -9.09 7.91
N VAL A 265 -0.27 -7.79 8.19
CA VAL A 265 -0.03 -6.73 7.21
C VAL A 265 1.39 -6.81 6.64
N ALA A 266 2.35 -7.31 7.43
CA ALA A 266 3.77 -7.34 7.07
C ALA A 266 4.08 -8.25 5.86
N SER A 267 3.21 -9.22 5.57
CA SER A 267 3.36 -10.09 4.41
C SER A 267 3.25 -9.32 3.09
N PHE A 268 2.31 -8.36 3.02
CA PHE A 268 2.16 -7.48 1.86
C PHE A 268 3.40 -6.60 1.68
N THR A 269 3.90 -6.00 2.77
CA THR A 269 5.14 -5.19 2.80
C THR A 269 6.32 -5.96 2.24
N PHE A 270 6.52 -7.18 2.74
CA PHE A 270 7.60 -8.05 2.31
C PHE A 270 7.52 -8.37 0.81
N VAL A 271 6.34 -8.78 0.32
CA VAL A 271 6.16 -9.12 -1.09
C VAL A 271 6.35 -7.90 -1.98
N GLN A 272 5.81 -6.75 -1.57
CA GLN A 272 5.98 -5.49 -2.28
C GLN A 272 7.45 -5.11 -2.38
N ALA A 273 8.18 -5.07 -1.26
CA ALA A 273 9.60 -4.73 -1.24
C ALA A 273 10.44 -5.72 -2.06
N PHE A 274 10.15 -7.02 -1.95
CA PHE A 274 10.81 -8.06 -2.74
C PHE A 274 10.61 -7.81 -4.24
N LEU A 275 9.37 -7.64 -4.68
CA LEU A 275 9.03 -7.42 -6.09
C LEU A 275 9.59 -6.09 -6.62
N PHE A 276 9.63 -5.05 -5.78
CA PHE A 276 10.21 -3.76 -6.13
C PHE A 276 11.70 -3.90 -6.47
N PHE A 277 12.52 -4.42 -5.55
CA PHE A 277 13.95 -4.59 -5.80
C PHE A 277 14.25 -5.64 -6.89
N PHE A 278 13.48 -6.72 -6.91
CA PHE A 278 13.66 -7.77 -7.90
C PHE A 278 13.36 -7.28 -9.32
N SER A 279 12.25 -6.56 -9.51
CA SER A 279 11.91 -5.97 -10.82
C SER A 279 12.88 -4.85 -11.21
N THR A 280 13.39 -4.08 -10.24
CA THR A 280 14.45 -3.07 -10.45
C THR A 280 15.72 -3.71 -11.03
N LEU A 281 16.20 -4.79 -10.41
CA LEU A 281 17.36 -5.55 -10.91
C LEU A 281 17.15 -6.04 -12.35
N LEU A 282 15.96 -6.55 -12.68
CA LEU A 282 15.66 -7.02 -14.03
C LEU A 282 15.65 -5.87 -15.05
N ILE A 283 15.09 -4.72 -14.71
CA ILE A 283 15.08 -3.53 -15.57
C ILE A 283 16.50 -2.97 -15.77
N MET A 284 17.31 -2.88 -14.72
CA MET A 284 18.70 -2.42 -14.82
C MET A 284 19.52 -3.30 -15.79
N GLU A 285 19.25 -4.61 -15.80
CA GLU A 285 19.90 -5.52 -16.74
C GLU A 285 19.43 -5.28 -18.17
N HIS A 286 18.13 -5.04 -18.36
CA HIS A 286 17.59 -4.66 -19.67
C HIS A 286 18.19 -3.34 -20.19
N LEU A 287 18.38 -2.37 -19.30
CA LEU A 287 19.02 -1.09 -19.60
C LEU A 287 20.56 -1.17 -19.72
N LYS A 288 21.13 -2.38 -19.57
CA LYS A 288 22.57 -2.68 -19.73
C LYS A 288 23.49 -1.79 -18.87
N PHE A 289 23.15 -1.63 -17.58
CA PHE A 289 23.97 -0.84 -16.66
C PHE A 289 25.42 -1.36 -16.59
N HIS A 290 26.39 -0.44 -16.68
CA HIS A 290 27.76 -0.73 -16.26
C HIS A 290 27.86 -0.64 -14.73
N TYR A 291 28.78 -1.40 -14.13
CA TYR A 291 28.92 -1.49 -12.65
C TYR A 291 27.61 -1.91 -11.94
N TYR A 292 26.85 -2.82 -12.57
CA TYR A 292 25.50 -3.25 -12.19
C TYR A 292 25.25 -3.40 -10.68
N TRP A 293 26.06 -4.21 -9.98
CA TRP A 293 25.87 -4.46 -8.55
C TRP A 293 26.20 -3.24 -7.67
N THR A 294 27.20 -2.44 -8.04
CA THR A 294 27.56 -1.21 -7.33
C THR A 294 26.44 -0.19 -7.44
N ILE A 295 25.88 -0.01 -8.63
CA ILE A 295 24.76 0.92 -8.84
C ILE A 295 23.50 0.41 -8.13
N PHE A 296 23.25 -0.90 -8.16
CA PHE A 296 22.13 -1.46 -7.41
C PHE A 296 22.30 -1.25 -5.91
N LEU A 297 23.51 -1.39 -5.37
CA LEU A 297 23.77 -1.10 -3.96
C LEU A 297 23.46 0.36 -3.63
N ILE A 298 23.88 1.32 -4.48
CA ILE A 298 23.55 2.75 -4.33
C ILE A 298 22.04 2.98 -4.32
N ILE A 299 21.30 2.33 -5.22
CA ILE A 299 19.83 2.37 -5.25
C ILE A 299 19.26 1.77 -3.95
N ALA A 300 19.74 0.61 -3.51
CA ALA A 300 19.22 -0.10 -2.35
C ALA A 300 19.45 0.64 -1.01
N ILE A 301 20.55 1.38 -0.87
CA ILE A 301 20.85 2.17 0.33
C ILE A 301 20.28 3.59 0.29
N CYS A 302 19.77 4.04 -0.87
CA CYS A 302 19.19 5.36 -1.01
C CYS A 302 17.84 5.43 -0.27
N PRO A 303 17.64 6.40 0.66
CA PRO A 303 16.44 6.50 1.47
C PRO A 303 15.13 6.51 0.70
N ILE A 304 15.11 7.17 -0.45
CA ILE A 304 13.93 7.23 -1.30
C ILE A 304 13.50 5.82 -1.76
N PHE A 305 14.44 4.98 -2.22
CA PHE A 305 14.10 3.67 -2.78
C PHE A 305 13.75 2.65 -1.71
N TYR A 306 14.53 2.55 -0.63
CA TYR A 306 14.17 1.62 0.45
C TYR A 306 12.92 2.09 1.19
N GLY A 307 12.75 3.41 1.37
CA GLY A 307 11.62 3.98 2.08
C GLY A 307 10.30 3.69 1.37
N PHE A 308 10.25 3.92 0.04
CA PHE A 308 9.08 3.57 -0.77
C PHE A 308 8.87 2.05 -0.87
N SER A 309 9.92 1.22 -0.86
CA SER A 309 9.75 -0.23 -1.01
C SER A 309 8.84 -0.84 0.07
N VAL A 310 8.86 -0.28 1.29
CA VAL A 310 8.03 -0.69 2.44
C VAL A 310 6.87 0.26 2.76
N TYR A 311 6.68 1.28 1.93
CA TYR A 311 5.57 2.23 2.05
C TYR A 311 4.32 1.63 1.40
N HIS A 312 3.21 1.57 2.12
CA HIS A 312 1.92 1.05 1.61
C HIS A 312 1.24 2.05 0.66
N GLU A 313 2.00 2.55 -0.30
CA GLU A 313 1.65 3.54 -1.29
C GLU A 313 1.58 2.87 -2.66
N MET A 314 0.45 3.06 -3.34
CA MET A 314 0.08 2.21 -4.48
C MET A 314 0.91 2.47 -5.73
N SER A 315 1.67 3.55 -5.75
CA SER A 315 2.60 3.84 -6.84
C SER A 315 3.77 2.85 -6.87
N VAL A 316 4.10 2.19 -5.75
CA VAL A 316 5.08 1.09 -5.71
C VAL A 316 4.60 -0.12 -6.50
N GLY A 317 3.34 -0.52 -6.28
CA GLY A 317 2.70 -1.58 -7.08
C GLY A 317 2.57 -1.20 -8.55
N CYS A 318 2.28 0.06 -8.85
CA CYS A 318 2.28 0.59 -10.21
C CYS A 318 3.66 0.45 -10.88
N ILE A 319 4.76 0.79 -10.18
CA ILE A 319 6.14 0.63 -10.69
C ILE A 319 6.45 -0.84 -10.97
N ILE A 320 6.12 -1.74 -10.04
CA ILE A 320 6.30 -3.19 -10.22
C ILE A 320 5.57 -3.67 -11.49
N GLY A 321 4.32 -3.24 -11.67
CA GLY A 321 3.51 -3.50 -12.87
C GLY A 321 4.19 -2.99 -14.14
N ILE A 322 4.59 -1.72 -14.17
CA ILE A 322 5.27 -1.07 -15.31
C ILE A 322 6.55 -1.84 -15.66
N ASN A 323 7.38 -2.18 -14.67
CA ASN A 323 8.62 -2.92 -14.88
C ASN A 323 8.35 -4.27 -15.55
N PHE A 324 7.42 -5.07 -15.03
CA PHE A 324 7.10 -6.37 -15.61
C PHE A 324 6.44 -6.26 -16.99
N THR A 325 5.52 -5.30 -17.18
CA THR A 325 4.93 -5.02 -18.49
C THR A 325 6.03 -4.68 -19.50
N PHE A 326 6.96 -3.78 -19.15
CA PHE A 326 8.06 -3.39 -20.02
C PHE A 326 8.96 -4.58 -20.36
N LEU A 327 9.38 -5.37 -19.36
CA LEU A 327 10.19 -6.57 -19.57
C LEU A 327 9.50 -7.61 -20.47
N LEU A 328 8.18 -7.80 -20.31
CA LEU A 328 7.39 -8.73 -21.12
C LEU A 328 7.19 -8.21 -22.55
N LEU A 329 6.98 -6.91 -22.75
CA LEU A 329 6.89 -6.29 -24.08
C LEU A 329 8.20 -6.45 -24.87
N PHE A 330 9.34 -6.25 -24.20
CA PHE A 330 10.67 -6.35 -24.82
C PHE A 330 11.31 -7.73 -24.72
N PHE A 331 10.54 -8.77 -24.36
CA PHE A 331 10.99 -10.14 -24.31
C PHE A 331 11.47 -10.65 -25.68
N ASN A 332 12.78 -10.80 -25.87
CA ASN A 332 13.40 -10.49 -27.16
C ASN A 332 13.34 -11.55 -28.29
N LYS A 333 12.62 -12.67 -28.14
CA LYS A 333 12.28 -13.57 -29.28
C LYS A 333 10.81 -13.51 -29.71
N LEU A 334 10.33 -12.30 -30.02
CA LEU A 334 9.13 -12.09 -30.86
C LEU A 334 9.22 -12.83 -32.22
N SER A 335 10.44 -13.10 -32.72
CA SER A 335 10.68 -13.85 -33.96
C SER A 335 10.33 -15.33 -33.86
N THR A 336 10.35 -15.93 -32.65
CA THR A 336 9.97 -17.34 -32.46
C THR A 336 8.60 -17.52 -31.82
N TYR A 337 7.89 -16.44 -31.50
CA TYR A 337 6.55 -16.50 -30.90
C TYR A 337 5.56 -17.33 -31.75
N LYS A 338 5.72 -17.34 -33.08
CA LYS A 338 4.93 -18.20 -33.98
C LYS A 338 5.07 -19.68 -33.59
N TYR A 339 6.25 -20.10 -33.18
CA TYR A 339 6.61 -21.48 -32.80
C TYR A 339 6.42 -21.78 -31.31
N TRP A 340 5.89 -20.84 -30.52
CA TRP A 340 5.58 -21.13 -29.12
C TRP A 340 4.39 -22.09 -29.04
N THR A 341 4.51 -23.09 -28.16
CA THR A 341 3.39 -23.96 -27.79
C THR A 341 2.23 -23.13 -27.22
N PHE A 342 1.00 -23.65 -27.34
CA PHE A 342 -0.20 -23.00 -26.79
C PHE A 342 -0.03 -22.63 -25.30
N LYS A 343 0.48 -23.56 -24.49
CA LYS A 343 0.79 -23.33 -23.07
C LYS A 343 1.68 -22.10 -22.84
N ASN A 344 2.72 -21.93 -23.64
CA ASN A 344 3.64 -20.80 -23.50
C ASN A 344 3.02 -19.47 -23.91
N LYS A 345 2.16 -19.48 -24.94
CA LYS A 345 1.40 -18.30 -25.36
C LYS A 345 0.40 -17.88 -24.28
N LEU A 346 -0.33 -18.85 -23.72
CA LEU A 346 -1.28 -18.61 -22.63
C LEU A 346 -0.59 -18.06 -21.38
N LEU A 347 0.54 -18.67 -20.98
CA LEU A 347 1.29 -18.21 -19.81
C LEU A 347 1.84 -16.79 -19.99
N TYR A 348 2.36 -16.47 -21.18
CA TYR A 348 2.79 -15.11 -21.50
C TYR A 348 1.64 -14.11 -21.49
N GLN A 349 0.50 -14.46 -22.10
CA GLN A 349 -0.68 -13.60 -22.13
C GLN A 349 -1.20 -13.35 -20.71
N PHE A 350 -1.27 -14.39 -19.87
CA PHE A 350 -1.62 -14.27 -18.47
C PHE A 350 -0.67 -13.33 -17.72
N ALA A 351 0.65 -13.54 -17.84
CA ALA A 351 1.64 -12.71 -17.17
C ALA A 351 1.57 -11.24 -17.61
N LEU A 352 1.40 -11.00 -18.91
CA LEU A 352 1.28 -9.64 -19.45
C LEU A 352 -0.02 -8.97 -18.96
N THR A 353 -1.16 -9.65 -19.09
CA THR A 353 -2.45 -9.15 -18.60
C THR A 353 -2.41 -8.86 -17.10
N LEU A 354 -1.80 -9.74 -16.29
CA LEU A 354 -1.65 -9.52 -14.85
C LEU A 354 -0.78 -8.30 -14.54
N SER A 355 0.35 -8.14 -15.24
CA SER A 355 1.23 -6.97 -15.05
C SER A 355 0.54 -5.65 -15.43
N LEU A 356 -0.26 -5.65 -16.50
CA LEU A 356 -1.05 -4.50 -16.93
C LEU A 356 -2.21 -4.22 -15.97
N TYR A 357 -2.88 -5.26 -15.47
CA TYR A 357 -3.93 -5.14 -14.47
C TYR A 357 -3.40 -4.52 -13.17
N ILE A 358 -2.21 -4.93 -12.72
CA ILE A 358 -1.52 -4.30 -11.58
C ILE A 358 -1.20 -2.83 -11.91
N THR A 359 -0.63 -2.57 -13.08
CA THR A 359 -0.26 -1.20 -13.51
C THR A 359 -1.45 -0.25 -13.47
N PHE A 360 -2.56 -0.64 -14.09
CA PHE A 360 -3.74 0.21 -14.24
C PHE A 360 -4.65 0.20 -13.00
N GLY A 361 -4.73 -0.92 -12.29
CA GLY A 361 -5.60 -1.08 -11.14
C GLY A 361 -5.05 -0.45 -9.86
N PHE A 362 -3.72 -0.41 -9.68
CA PHE A 362 -3.13 0.20 -8.49
C PHE A 362 -3.27 1.73 -8.50
N ARG A 363 -3.15 2.36 -9.66
CA ARG A 363 -3.24 3.81 -9.84
C ARG A 363 -3.96 4.14 -11.14
N GLN A 364 -5.10 4.83 -11.06
CA GLN A 364 -5.87 5.26 -12.23
C GLN A 364 -5.07 6.15 -13.20
N ASN A 365 -4.16 6.99 -12.68
CA ASN A 365 -3.29 7.84 -13.49
C ASN A 365 -2.41 7.04 -14.46
N ALA A 366 -2.17 5.76 -14.19
CA ALA A 366 -1.42 4.89 -15.09
C ALA A 366 -2.14 4.67 -16.44
N PHE A 367 -3.44 4.96 -16.57
CA PHE A 367 -4.12 4.93 -17.87
C PHE A 367 -3.49 5.89 -18.90
N THR A 368 -2.85 6.97 -18.44
CA THR A 368 -2.18 7.93 -19.31
C THR A 368 -0.99 7.33 -20.08
N ILE A 369 -0.43 6.19 -19.63
CA ILE A 369 0.72 5.55 -20.29
C ILE A 369 0.31 4.66 -21.47
N ILE A 370 -0.99 4.39 -21.66
CA ILE A 370 -1.51 3.53 -22.75
C ILE A 370 -0.97 3.94 -24.13
N PRO A 371 -0.93 5.23 -24.50
CA PRO A 371 -0.33 5.65 -25.77
C PRO A 371 1.13 5.23 -25.93
N ALA A 372 1.95 5.31 -24.87
CA ALA A 372 3.35 4.84 -24.92
C ALA A 372 3.45 3.32 -25.11
N LEU A 373 2.57 2.55 -24.46
CA LEU A 373 2.51 1.09 -24.63
C LEU A 373 2.09 0.71 -26.05
N ILE A 374 1.10 1.39 -26.60
CA ILE A 374 0.65 1.19 -27.99
C ILE A 374 1.78 1.50 -28.97
N LEU A 375 2.49 2.62 -28.78
CA LEU A 375 3.66 2.99 -29.59
C LEU A 375 4.78 1.94 -29.49
N ALA A 376 5.03 1.40 -28.29
CA ALA A 376 6.00 0.33 -28.09
C ALA A 376 5.60 -0.93 -28.87
N ILE A 377 4.33 -1.34 -28.81
CA ILE A 377 3.79 -2.49 -29.54
C ILE A 377 3.94 -2.26 -31.06
N PHE A 378 3.55 -1.09 -31.58
CA PHE A 378 3.70 -0.77 -33.01
C PHE A 378 5.14 -0.79 -33.47
N TYR A 379 6.07 -0.23 -32.69
CA TYR A 379 7.50 -0.29 -32.98
C TYR A 379 8.00 -1.74 -33.07
N LEU A 380 7.59 -2.59 -32.12
CA LEU A 380 7.97 -4.00 -32.09
C LEU A 380 7.41 -4.79 -33.28
N ILE A 381 6.17 -4.50 -33.70
CA ILE A 381 5.56 -5.09 -34.91
C ILE A 381 6.35 -4.71 -36.15
N LYS A 382 6.69 -3.42 -36.32
CA LYS A 382 7.35 -2.87 -37.52
C LYS A 382 8.79 -3.36 -37.65
N LYS A 383 9.55 -3.36 -36.56
CA LYS A 383 10.98 -3.73 -36.56
C LYS A 383 11.24 -5.19 -36.95
N LYS A 384 10.40 -6.12 -36.49
CA LYS A 384 10.66 -7.57 -36.59
C LYS A 384 9.92 -8.28 -37.73
N ASN A 385 9.28 -7.53 -38.62
CA ASN A 385 8.82 -7.97 -39.95
C ASN A 385 8.22 -9.40 -40.01
N LYS A 386 7.15 -9.72 -39.23
CA LYS A 386 6.17 -10.85 -39.41
C LYS A 386 5.57 -11.46 -38.10
N ASN A 387 5.15 -10.69 -37.10
CA ASN A 387 4.33 -11.30 -36.03
C ASN A 387 3.16 -10.43 -35.54
N LYS A 388 2.27 -10.08 -36.46
CA LYS A 388 1.00 -9.38 -36.18
C LYS A 388 0.20 -10.05 -35.06
N SER A 389 0.23 -11.39 -34.97
CA SER A 389 -0.43 -12.15 -33.90
C SER A 389 0.06 -11.80 -32.50
N LEU A 390 1.37 -11.56 -32.31
CA LEU A 390 1.89 -11.15 -31.00
C LEU A 390 1.46 -9.74 -30.63
N GLY A 391 1.55 -8.81 -31.59
CA GLY A 391 1.06 -7.44 -31.39
C GLY A 391 -0.42 -7.41 -31.02
N LEU A 392 -1.24 -8.22 -31.70
CA LEU A 392 -2.66 -8.37 -31.38
C LEU A 392 -2.88 -8.97 -29.99
N ASN A 393 -2.09 -9.96 -29.57
CA ASN A 393 -2.16 -10.52 -28.22
C ASN A 393 -1.73 -9.52 -27.14
N GLN A 394 -0.75 -8.65 -27.42
CA GLN A 394 -0.36 -7.57 -26.51
C GLN A 394 -1.47 -6.52 -26.38
N LEU A 395 -2.09 -6.12 -27.51
CA LEU A 395 -3.26 -5.23 -27.50
C LEU A 395 -4.45 -5.87 -26.77
N LEU A 396 -4.69 -7.16 -26.98
CA LEU A 396 -5.72 -7.91 -26.27
C LEU A 396 -5.46 -7.94 -24.76
N SER A 397 -4.21 -8.13 -24.32
CA SER A 397 -3.85 -8.03 -22.90
C SER A 397 -4.14 -6.65 -22.32
N ILE A 398 -3.92 -5.56 -23.07
CA ILE A 398 -4.33 -4.22 -22.64
C ILE A 398 -5.85 -4.17 -22.46
N CYS A 399 -6.64 -4.58 -23.45
CA CYS A 399 -8.10 -4.57 -23.37
C CYS A 399 -8.64 -5.41 -22.20
N ILE A 400 -8.14 -6.64 -22.03
CA ILE A 400 -8.56 -7.52 -20.92
C ILE A 400 -8.18 -6.90 -19.58
N SER A 401 -6.98 -6.33 -19.45
CA SER A 401 -6.56 -5.70 -18.20
C SER A 401 -7.44 -4.52 -17.81
N LEU A 402 -7.81 -3.66 -18.77
CA LEU A 402 -8.73 -2.54 -18.54
C LEU A 402 -10.12 -3.04 -18.14
N MET A 403 -10.62 -4.07 -18.84
CA MET A 403 -11.90 -4.70 -18.50
C MET A 403 -11.89 -5.22 -17.06
N LEU A 404 -10.81 -5.88 -16.63
CA LEU A 404 -10.66 -6.36 -15.24
C LEU A 404 -10.66 -5.23 -14.21
N VAL A 405 -10.01 -4.09 -14.48
CA VAL A 405 -10.02 -2.94 -13.57
C VAL A 405 -11.44 -2.44 -13.29
N PHE A 406 -12.32 -2.46 -14.29
CA PHE A 406 -13.72 -2.04 -14.14
C PHE A 406 -14.65 -3.17 -13.66
N MET A 407 -14.34 -4.44 -13.94
CA MET A 407 -15.18 -5.58 -13.54
C MET A 407 -14.98 -6.01 -12.09
N VAL A 408 -13.74 -6.01 -11.59
CA VAL A 408 -13.43 -6.48 -10.23
C VAL A 408 -14.28 -5.78 -9.16
N PRO A 409 -14.46 -4.45 -9.17
CA PRO A 409 -15.31 -3.76 -8.21
C PRO A 409 -16.75 -4.26 -8.21
N SER A 410 -17.34 -4.44 -9.40
CA SER A 410 -18.69 -4.97 -9.58
C SER A 410 -18.82 -6.41 -9.08
N ILE A 411 -17.82 -7.26 -9.33
CA ILE A 411 -17.78 -8.64 -8.83
C ILE A 411 -17.73 -8.65 -7.29
N THR A 412 -16.96 -7.75 -6.71
CA THR A 412 -16.84 -7.60 -5.25
C THR A 412 -18.00 -6.82 -4.62
N LYS A 413 -18.97 -6.35 -5.41
CA LYS A 413 -20.07 -5.47 -4.97
C LYS A 413 -19.60 -4.23 -4.20
N VAL A 414 -18.42 -3.71 -4.54
CA VAL A 414 -17.88 -2.49 -3.94
C VAL A 414 -18.26 -1.31 -4.82
N GLU A 415 -18.91 -0.33 -4.22
CA GLU A 415 -19.24 0.91 -4.92
C GLU A 415 -17.99 1.79 -4.99
N ILE A 416 -17.50 2.06 -6.20
CA ILE A 416 -16.38 2.97 -6.42
C ILE A 416 -16.89 4.39 -6.61
N LYS A 417 -16.39 5.30 -5.79
CA LYS A 417 -16.58 6.74 -5.93
C LYS A 417 -15.47 7.34 -6.80
N ASP A 418 -15.81 8.35 -7.59
CA ASP A 418 -14.89 8.98 -8.52
C ASP A 418 -13.96 9.97 -7.82
N SER A 419 -12.76 9.50 -7.45
CA SER A 419 -11.77 10.35 -6.80
C SER A 419 -11.24 11.51 -7.63
N SER A 420 -11.41 11.46 -8.96
CA SER A 420 -10.91 12.51 -9.86
C SER A 420 -11.62 13.84 -9.63
N SER A 421 -12.86 13.83 -9.13
CA SER A 421 -13.67 15.04 -8.89
C SER A 421 -13.01 16.02 -7.93
N ALA A 422 -12.26 15.54 -6.93
CA ALA A 422 -11.65 16.41 -5.93
C ALA A 422 -10.65 17.40 -6.53
N GLY A 423 -9.85 16.98 -7.51
CA GLY A 423 -8.90 17.88 -8.17
C GLY A 423 -9.58 18.93 -9.04
N PHE A 424 -10.64 18.55 -9.78
CA PHE A 424 -11.44 19.51 -10.55
C PHE A 424 -12.12 20.53 -9.63
N LEU A 425 -12.71 20.09 -8.52
CA LEU A 425 -13.35 20.98 -7.56
C LEU A 425 -12.35 21.92 -6.88
N TRP A 426 -11.14 21.42 -6.57
CA TRP A 426 -10.06 22.24 -6.04
C TRP A 426 -9.64 23.35 -7.00
N GLU A 427 -9.50 23.01 -8.29
CA GLU A 427 -9.16 23.99 -9.32
C GLU A 427 -10.31 24.98 -9.57
N ILE A 428 -11.59 24.59 -9.46
CA ILE A 428 -12.75 25.50 -9.48
C ILE A 428 -12.64 26.52 -8.35
N LEU A 429 -12.54 26.05 -7.09
CA LEU A 429 -12.48 26.91 -5.91
C LEU A 429 -11.28 27.87 -5.99
N SER A 430 -10.12 27.35 -6.39
CA SER A 430 -8.90 28.14 -6.53
C SER A 430 -9.02 29.17 -7.66
N THR A 431 -9.71 28.85 -8.75
CA THR A 431 -9.97 29.80 -9.84
C THR A 431 -10.86 30.94 -9.35
N ILE A 432 -11.96 30.63 -8.66
CA ILE A 432 -12.85 31.64 -8.08
C ILE A 432 -12.07 32.53 -7.10
N GLN A 433 -11.28 31.97 -6.19
CA GLN A 433 -10.44 32.73 -5.25
C GLN A 433 -9.43 33.68 -5.92
N THR A 434 -9.06 33.44 -7.19
CA THR A 434 -8.14 34.33 -7.92
C THR A 434 -8.83 35.51 -8.60
N MET A 435 -10.15 35.54 -8.62
CA MET A 435 -10.95 36.62 -9.22
C MET A 435 -11.01 37.85 -8.29
N PRO A 436 -11.29 39.06 -8.81
CA PRO A 436 -11.63 40.22 -8.00
C PRO A 436 -12.91 40.00 -7.17
N PRO A 437 -13.09 40.67 -6.02
CA PRO A 437 -14.24 40.48 -5.14
C PRO A 437 -15.60 40.58 -5.84
N ASP A 438 -15.76 41.56 -6.75
CA ASP A 438 -17.02 41.76 -7.48
C ASP A 438 -17.39 40.53 -8.32
N LYS A 439 -16.40 39.92 -8.98
CA LYS A 439 -16.60 38.68 -9.74
C LYS A 439 -16.77 37.47 -8.85
N GLN A 440 -16.07 37.38 -7.71
CA GLN A 440 -16.26 36.27 -6.77
C GLN A 440 -17.71 36.17 -6.30
N ASN A 441 -18.37 37.32 -6.09
CA ASN A 441 -19.77 37.39 -5.68
C ASN A 441 -20.72 36.69 -6.68
N GLU A 442 -20.40 36.67 -7.97
CA GLU A 442 -21.19 36.00 -9.02
C GLU A 442 -21.14 34.46 -8.90
N TYR A 443 -20.16 33.91 -8.16
CA TYR A 443 -19.90 32.47 -8.05
C TYR A 443 -20.11 31.91 -6.64
N LEU A 444 -20.72 32.67 -5.71
CA LEU A 444 -20.86 32.27 -4.31
C LEU A 444 -21.79 31.08 -4.04
N ASN A 445 -22.57 30.65 -5.03
CA ASN A 445 -23.45 29.49 -4.98
C ASN A 445 -23.10 28.44 -6.05
N TYR A 446 -21.93 28.57 -6.70
CA TYR A 446 -21.60 27.82 -7.91
C TYR A 446 -21.59 26.30 -7.74
N LEU A 447 -21.25 25.84 -6.53
CA LEU A 447 -21.14 24.44 -6.11
C LEU A 447 -22.21 24.04 -5.08
N ASP A 448 -23.19 24.91 -4.79
CA ASP A 448 -24.19 24.65 -3.75
C ASP A 448 -25.04 23.43 -4.08
N PHE A 449 -25.18 23.06 -5.36
CA PHE A 449 -25.88 21.84 -5.79
C PHE A 449 -25.33 20.53 -5.20
N LEU A 450 -24.11 20.54 -4.66
CA LEU A 450 -23.49 19.35 -4.06
C LEU A 450 -24.06 19.02 -2.68
N THR A 451 -24.69 19.97 -2.01
CA THR A 451 -25.19 19.84 -0.65
C THR A 451 -26.58 20.46 -0.54
N GLU A 452 -27.36 20.09 0.47
CA GLU A 452 -28.64 20.77 0.74
C GLU A 452 -28.42 22.14 1.42
N ASP A 453 -27.22 22.40 1.93
CA ASP A 453 -26.81 23.65 2.56
C ASP A 453 -26.63 24.79 1.53
N GLU A 454 -27.49 25.82 1.60
CA GLU A 454 -27.24 27.10 0.94
C GLU A 454 -25.94 27.74 1.49
N GLY A 455 -25.06 28.21 0.60
CA GLY A 455 -23.78 28.82 0.94
C GLY A 455 -22.64 27.84 1.21
N SER A 456 -22.77 26.56 0.84
CA SER A 456 -21.68 25.59 0.96
C SER A 456 -20.47 25.97 0.11
N THR A 457 -20.68 26.60 -1.05
CA THR A 457 -19.58 27.10 -1.89
C THR A 457 -18.77 28.16 -1.15
N LEU A 458 -19.42 29.11 -0.47
CA LEU A 458 -18.73 30.13 0.33
C LEU A 458 -17.94 29.50 1.49
N LYS A 459 -18.52 28.52 2.20
CA LYS A 459 -17.81 27.78 3.26
C LYS A 459 -16.54 27.13 2.69
N ALA A 460 -16.64 26.47 1.54
CA ALA A 460 -15.52 25.82 0.89
C ALA A 460 -14.47 26.82 0.35
N LEU A 461 -14.89 27.97 -0.19
CA LEU A 461 -13.98 29.04 -0.62
C LEU A 461 -13.18 29.60 0.56
N ASN A 462 -13.78 29.72 1.74
CA ASN A 462 -13.09 30.23 2.93
C ASN A 462 -12.10 29.22 3.52
N SER A 463 -12.35 27.92 3.37
CA SER A 463 -11.46 26.87 3.86
C SER A 463 -10.48 26.35 2.80
N ASN A 464 -10.66 26.71 1.52
CA ASN A 464 -9.80 26.26 0.43
C ASN A 464 -8.39 26.83 0.56
N ARG A 465 -7.41 25.93 0.54
CA ARG A 465 -5.99 26.26 0.61
C ARG A 465 -5.32 26.06 -0.74
N LYS A 466 -4.26 26.83 -1.00
CA LYS A 466 -3.51 26.79 -2.26
C LYS A 466 -2.62 25.56 -2.42
N ASP A 467 -2.45 24.77 -1.37
CA ASP A 467 -1.51 23.65 -1.27
C ASP A 467 -2.17 22.32 -0.91
N SER A 468 -3.46 22.32 -0.52
CA SER A 468 -4.17 21.10 -0.14
C SER A 468 -5.69 21.24 -0.28
N VAL A 469 -6.33 20.13 -0.69
CA VAL A 469 -7.78 19.94 -0.70
C VAL A 469 -8.38 19.70 0.69
N ASN A 470 -7.56 19.36 1.69
CA ASN A 470 -8.03 18.89 3.00
C ASN A 470 -8.85 19.92 3.79
N GLY A 471 -8.77 21.21 3.43
CA GLY A 471 -9.53 22.28 4.11
C GLY A 471 -11.05 22.12 4.01
N TRP A 472 -11.55 21.51 2.94
CA TRP A 472 -12.98 21.27 2.71
C TRP A 472 -13.31 19.80 2.40
N LEU A 473 -12.32 19.01 1.97
CA LEU A 473 -12.54 17.64 1.47
C LEU A 473 -13.15 16.72 2.52
N TRP A 474 -12.85 16.90 3.80
CA TRP A 474 -13.34 16.03 4.88
C TRP A 474 -14.49 16.64 5.67
N THR A 475 -14.92 17.85 5.32
CA THR A 475 -15.90 18.64 6.08
C THR A 475 -17.04 19.09 5.18
N THR A 476 -16.82 20.09 4.31
CA THR A 476 -17.86 20.71 3.48
C THR A 476 -18.28 19.81 2.32
N TYR A 477 -17.31 19.19 1.64
CA TYR A 477 -17.57 18.33 0.48
C TYR A 477 -16.88 16.98 0.65
N PRO A 478 -17.42 16.11 1.53
CA PRO A 478 -16.88 14.79 1.81
C PRO A 478 -16.75 13.93 0.54
N PRO A 479 -15.77 12.99 0.47
CA PRO A 479 -15.51 12.20 -0.73
C PRO A 479 -16.74 11.42 -1.23
N ILE A 480 -17.61 11.00 -0.32
CA ILE A 480 -18.84 10.27 -0.67
C ILE A 480 -19.80 11.12 -1.55
N ILE A 481 -19.84 12.44 -1.33
CA ILE A 481 -20.70 13.38 -2.05
C ILE A 481 -20.10 13.70 -3.42
N ILE A 482 -18.85 14.16 -3.44
CA ILE A 482 -18.21 14.64 -4.68
C ILE A 482 -17.84 13.50 -5.65
N GLY A 483 -17.71 12.28 -5.14
CA GLY A 483 -17.40 11.10 -5.94
C GLY A 483 -18.62 10.34 -6.39
N ASP A 484 -19.82 10.76 -5.98
CA ASP A 484 -21.03 10.23 -6.56
C ASP A 484 -21.03 10.48 -8.08
N LYS A 485 -21.57 9.53 -8.85
CA LYS A 485 -21.51 9.56 -10.31
C LYS A 485 -22.16 10.81 -10.90
N ASN A 486 -23.30 11.23 -10.35
CA ASN A 486 -24.04 12.39 -10.84
C ASN A 486 -23.29 13.67 -10.48
N ASN A 487 -22.87 13.79 -9.23
CA ASN A 487 -22.12 14.94 -8.74
C ASN A 487 -20.78 15.10 -9.45
N SER A 488 -20.01 14.02 -9.63
CA SER A 488 -18.75 14.00 -10.38
C SER A 488 -18.92 14.54 -11.81
N SER A 489 -19.98 14.11 -12.49
CA SER A 489 -20.27 14.55 -13.86
C SER A 489 -20.56 16.05 -13.90
N LEU A 490 -21.39 16.55 -12.97
CA LEU A 490 -21.71 17.97 -12.84
C LEU A 490 -20.51 18.83 -12.44
N ILE A 491 -19.64 18.35 -11.54
CA ILE A 491 -18.39 19.04 -11.17
C ILE A 491 -17.50 19.24 -12.40
N LYS A 492 -17.34 18.19 -13.22
CA LYS A 492 -16.53 18.28 -14.45
C LYS A 492 -17.15 19.25 -15.46
N GLU A 493 -18.47 19.23 -15.61
CA GLU A 493 -19.18 20.19 -16.45
C GLU A 493 -18.94 21.63 -15.98
N LYS A 494 -19.12 21.89 -14.68
CA LYS A 494 -18.85 23.19 -14.04
C LYS A 494 -17.39 23.63 -14.24
N TYR A 495 -16.43 22.72 -14.11
CA TYR A 495 -15.03 23.02 -14.37
C TYR A 495 -14.80 23.52 -15.81
N PHE A 496 -15.40 22.88 -16.81
CA PHE A 496 -15.29 23.34 -18.20
C PHE A 496 -16.09 24.63 -18.47
N ASN A 497 -17.26 24.79 -17.85
CA ASN A 497 -18.02 26.04 -17.94
C ASN A 497 -17.20 27.23 -17.39
N LEU A 498 -16.45 27.03 -16.31
CA LEU A 498 -15.56 28.05 -15.77
C LEU A 498 -14.41 28.39 -16.72
N LEU A 499 -13.84 27.39 -17.41
CA LEU A 499 -12.83 27.62 -18.46
C LEU A 499 -13.38 28.50 -19.60
N PHE A 500 -14.61 28.26 -20.05
CA PHE A 500 -15.19 29.01 -21.17
C PHE A 500 -15.68 30.40 -20.77
N ASN A 501 -16.24 30.54 -19.57
CA ASN A 501 -16.79 31.81 -19.10
C ASN A 501 -15.71 32.75 -18.55
N GLU A 502 -14.69 32.21 -17.88
CA GLU A 502 -13.64 32.96 -17.21
C GLU A 502 -12.22 32.50 -17.61
N PRO A 503 -11.89 32.47 -18.91
CA PRO A 503 -10.66 31.84 -19.42
C PRO A 503 -9.39 32.46 -18.85
N GLN A 504 -9.38 33.78 -18.60
CA GLN A 504 -8.21 34.48 -18.06
C GLN A 504 -7.85 33.98 -16.66
N TYR A 505 -8.82 33.90 -15.76
CA TYR A 505 -8.60 33.44 -14.38
C TYR A 505 -8.31 31.95 -14.33
N PHE A 506 -9.03 31.18 -15.14
CA PHE A 506 -8.81 29.75 -15.26
C PHE A 506 -7.39 29.43 -15.73
N ILE A 507 -6.91 30.04 -16.82
CA ILE A 507 -5.55 29.80 -17.34
C ILE A 507 -4.50 30.22 -16.33
N LYS A 508 -4.68 31.38 -15.66
CA LYS A 508 -3.76 31.84 -14.61
C LYS A 508 -3.66 30.82 -13.47
N ASN A 509 -4.80 30.31 -12.99
CA ASN A 509 -4.81 29.28 -11.96
C ASN A 509 -4.20 27.97 -12.48
N LYS A 510 -4.53 27.54 -13.70
CA LYS A 510 -3.97 26.31 -14.28
C LYS A 510 -2.45 26.35 -14.40
N LEU A 511 -1.89 27.49 -14.81
CA LEU A 511 -0.44 27.69 -14.86
C LEU A 511 0.19 27.64 -13.47
N TYR A 512 -0.47 28.20 -12.45
CA TYR A 512 -0.02 28.06 -11.06
C TYR A 512 0.03 26.58 -10.64
N PHE A 513 -1.03 25.82 -10.89
CA PHE A 513 -1.09 24.39 -10.60
C PHE A 513 -0.02 23.59 -11.34
N ILE A 514 0.18 23.84 -12.64
CA ILE A 514 1.24 23.20 -13.43
C ILE A 514 2.62 23.51 -12.84
N ASN A 515 2.90 24.78 -12.51
CA ASN A 515 4.17 25.16 -11.93
C ASN A 515 4.41 24.47 -10.57
N ARG A 516 3.39 24.43 -9.70
CA ARG A 516 3.49 23.75 -8.40
C ARG A 516 3.67 22.25 -8.56
N THR A 517 2.92 21.60 -9.44
CA THR A 517 3.07 20.16 -9.76
C THR A 517 4.45 19.88 -10.34
N LEU A 518 5.02 20.75 -11.17
CA LEU A 518 6.38 20.55 -11.68
C LEU A 518 7.48 20.86 -10.64
N GLY A 519 7.12 21.31 -9.45
CA GLY A 519 8.06 21.73 -8.41
C GLY A 519 8.79 23.04 -8.77
N ILE A 520 8.23 23.84 -9.67
CA ILE A 520 8.78 25.15 -10.03
C ILE A 520 8.49 26.13 -8.89
N ASN A 521 9.50 26.91 -8.49
CA ASN A 521 9.53 27.84 -7.36
C ASN A 521 9.45 27.22 -5.97
N GLN A 522 8.84 26.04 -5.81
CA GLN A 522 8.76 25.35 -4.53
C GLN A 522 8.75 23.83 -4.74
N PRO A 523 9.55 23.05 -3.99
CA PRO A 523 9.54 21.60 -4.10
C PRO A 523 8.18 20.99 -3.76
N LEU A 524 7.92 19.80 -4.30
CA LEU A 524 6.78 18.99 -3.88
C LEU A 524 6.87 18.68 -2.38
N SER A 525 5.73 18.54 -1.71
CA SER A 525 5.72 18.19 -0.28
C SER A 525 6.14 16.73 -0.06
N ASN A 526 6.85 16.50 1.05
CA ASN A 526 7.07 15.17 1.61
C ASN A 526 6.17 15.06 2.84
N VAL A 527 5.02 14.42 2.69
CA VAL A 527 4.03 14.21 3.75
C VAL A 527 3.62 12.75 3.74
N GLU A 528 2.95 12.32 4.80
CA GLU A 528 2.36 11.00 4.90
C GLU A 528 3.36 9.83 5.03
N TYR A 529 4.61 10.11 5.41
CA TYR A 529 5.61 9.13 5.81
C TYR A 529 5.87 9.21 7.32
N TYR A 530 4.97 8.60 8.10
CA TYR A 530 4.94 8.75 9.55
C TYR A 530 5.59 7.57 10.28
N TYR A 531 6.13 7.86 11.47
CA TYR A 531 6.59 6.83 12.41
C TYR A 531 5.41 5.98 12.91
N ASP A 532 4.40 6.67 13.47
CA ASP A 532 3.11 6.13 13.89
C ASP A 532 2.05 7.21 13.62
N ASN A 533 1.15 6.97 12.66
CA ASN A 533 0.16 7.97 12.24
C ASN A 533 -1.01 7.96 13.23
N ASN A 534 -1.13 9.00 14.05
CA ASN A 534 -2.18 9.17 15.07
C ASN A 534 -2.32 7.99 16.04
N ASN A 535 -1.23 7.26 16.34
CA ASN A 535 -1.21 6.02 17.14
C ASN A 535 -2.02 4.84 16.56
N ILE A 536 -2.50 4.96 15.31
CA ILE A 536 -3.36 3.96 14.66
C ILE A 536 -2.54 2.78 14.12
N MET A 537 -1.22 2.93 13.86
CA MET A 537 -0.44 1.83 13.29
C MET A 537 -0.31 0.63 14.23
N ARG A 538 -0.49 0.86 15.55
CA ARG A 538 -0.48 -0.19 16.58
C ARG A 538 -1.57 -1.23 16.33
N ASP A 539 -2.74 -0.81 15.86
CA ASP A 539 -3.87 -1.69 15.50
C ASP A 539 -3.55 -2.64 14.32
N TYR A 540 -2.48 -2.33 13.58
CA TYR A 540 -1.98 -3.14 12.47
C TYR A 540 -0.71 -3.93 12.84
N GLY A 541 -0.33 -3.94 14.12
CA GLY A 541 0.81 -4.70 14.64
C GLY A 541 2.14 -3.95 14.64
N MET A 542 2.13 -2.61 14.60
CA MET A 542 3.36 -1.82 14.71
C MET A 542 4.17 -2.23 15.95
N LYS A 543 5.49 -2.38 15.76
CA LYS A 543 6.45 -2.51 16.84
C LYS A 543 7.23 -1.22 17.02
N ASP A 544 7.17 -0.66 18.21
CA ASP A 544 7.99 0.48 18.60
C ASP A 544 9.44 0.00 18.78
N THR A 545 10.33 0.45 17.90
CA THR A 545 11.75 0.04 17.92
C THR A 545 12.63 1.19 17.47
N THR A 546 13.84 1.26 18.05
CA THR A 546 14.86 2.23 17.64
C THR A 546 15.21 2.11 16.15
N LEU A 547 15.23 0.89 15.62
CA LEU A 547 15.53 0.65 14.21
C LEU A 547 14.45 1.26 13.29
N ARG A 548 13.16 1.11 13.61
CA ARG A 548 12.07 1.76 12.88
C ARG A 548 12.25 3.27 12.85
N LYS A 549 12.57 3.85 14.01
CA LYS A 549 12.74 5.30 14.15
C LYS A 549 13.88 5.78 13.26
N ILE A 550 15.04 5.11 13.31
CA ILE A 550 16.19 5.43 12.45
C ILE A 550 15.79 5.38 10.97
N VAL A 551 15.08 4.35 10.53
CA VAL A 551 14.66 4.22 9.12
C VAL A 551 13.71 5.34 8.71
N VAL A 552 12.71 5.65 9.54
CA VAL A 552 11.74 6.72 9.24
C VAL A 552 12.39 8.10 9.23
N ASP A 553 13.20 8.41 10.24
CA ASP A 553 13.91 9.68 10.36
C ASP A 553 14.88 9.84 9.17
N SER A 554 15.65 8.80 8.84
CA SER A 554 16.58 8.82 7.71
C SER A 554 15.91 9.04 6.34
N TYR A 555 14.67 8.59 6.14
CA TYR A 555 13.89 8.89 4.93
C TYR A 555 13.46 10.36 4.89
N ASN A 556 12.86 10.85 5.98
CA ASN A 556 12.35 12.21 6.06
C ASN A 556 13.48 13.24 6.01
N ASP A 557 14.53 13.07 6.82
CA ASP A 557 15.71 13.93 6.85
C ASP A 557 16.38 14.00 5.49
N PHE A 558 16.46 12.88 4.76
CA PHE A 558 17.06 12.85 3.43
C PHE A 558 16.25 13.66 2.41
N LEU A 559 14.91 13.51 2.37
CA LEU A 559 14.06 14.26 1.44
C LEU A 559 13.92 15.74 1.80
N ASP A 560 14.04 16.08 3.08
CA ASP A 560 14.02 17.46 3.55
C ASP A 560 15.36 18.16 3.27
N THR A 561 16.48 17.46 3.46
CA THR A 561 17.82 17.96 3.14
C THR A 561 18.01 18.10 1.63
N PHE A 562 17.71 17.05 0.86
CA PHE A 562 17.97 17.00 -0.59
C PHE A 562 16.72 17.34 -1.40
N THR A 563 16.29 18.60 -1.30
CA THR A 563 15.07 19.12 -1.93
C THR A 563 15.02 18.92 -3.45
N PHE A 564 16.16 18.80 -4.14
CA PHE A 564 16.22 18.58 -5.59
C PHE A 564 15.56 17.29 -6.05
N PHE A 565 15.42 16.27 -5.19
CA PHE A 565 14.64 15.07 -5.51
C PHE A 565 13.16 15.38 -5.72
N ARG A 566 12.67 16.45 -5.07
CA ARG A 566 11.28 16.92 -5.10
C ARG A 566 11.02 18.03 -6.14
N LEU A 567 11.92 18.17 -7.12
CA LEU A 567 11.82 19.11 -8.24
C LEU A 567 11.64 18.38 -9.58
N PRO A 568 10.41 17.94 -9.93
CA PRO A 568 10.16 17.18 -11.16
C PRO A 568 10.75 17.79 -12.43
N TYR A 569 10.63 19.11 -12.62
CA TYR A 569 11.13 19.78 -13.82
C TYR A 569 12.63 19.52 -14.06
N LEU A 570 13.45 19.52 -13.00
CA LEU A 570 14.88 19.28 -13.07
C LEU A 570 15.18 17.87 -13.58
N TRP A 571 14.46 16.87 -13.04
CA TRP A 571 14.62 15.47 -13.44
C TRP A 571 14.20 15.23 -14.88
N PHE A 572 13.12 15.85 -15.35
CA PHE A 572 12.72 15.77 -16.76
C PHE A 572 13.76 16.42 -17.69
N ILE A 573 14.34 17.56 -17.31
CA ILE A 573 15.41 18.22 -18.09
C ILE A 573 16.65 17.33 -18.18
N VAL A 574 17.17 16.87 -17.03
CA VAL A 574 18.37 16.02 -16.97
C VAL A 574 18.15 14.69 -17.72
N CYS A 575 16.98 14.09 -17.57
CA CYS A 575 16.65 12.87 -18.30
C CYS A 575 16.50 13.12 -19.81
N THR A 576 15.91 14.23 -20.24
CA THR A 576 15.84 14.61 -21.66
C THR A 576 17.24 14.69 -22.27
N LEU A 577 18.17 15.38 -21.59
CA LEU A 577 19.57 15.46 -22.02
C LEU A 577 20.23 14.07 -22.06
N SER A 578 19.96 13.22 -21.08
CA SER A 578 20.47 11.84 -21.02
C SER A 578 19.95 10.99 -22.19
N VAL A 579 18.66 11.09 -22.53
CA VAL A 579 18.04 10.40 -23.67
C VAL A 579 18.65 10.90 -24.99
N LEU A 580 18.76 12.22 -25.17
CA LEU A 580 19.39 12.80 -26.36
C LEU A 580 20.84 12.35 -26.53
N PHE A 581 21.60 12.29 -25.43
CA PHE A 581 22.95 11.74 -25.43
C PHE A 581 22.96 10.27 -25.86
N LYS A 582 22.10 9.42 -25.25
CA LYS A 582 21.99 8.00 -25.60
C LYS A 582 21.64 7.77 -27.07
N VAL A 583 20.75 8.59 -27.63
CA VAL A 583 20.40 8.55 -29.07
C VAL A 583 21.62 8.81 -29.97
N ARG A 584 22.53 9.71 -29.55
CA ARG A 584 23.74 10.04 -30.33
C ARG A 584 24.80 8.93 -30.26
N ILE A 585 24.93 8.24 -29.12
CA ILE A 585 26.05 7.32 -28.88
C ILE A 585 25.72 5.83 -29.04
N SER A 586 24.44 5.47 -29.11
CA SER A 586 23.99 4.08 -29.13
C SER A 586 23.23 3.72 -30.40
N LYS A 587 23.16 2.42 -30.70
CA LYS A 587 22.36 1.92 -31.83
C LYS A 587 20.86 2.06 -31.52
N LYS A 588 20.04 2.14 -32.58
CA LYS A 588 18.57 2.22 -32.49
C LYS A 588 17.93 1.19 -31.57
N ASP A 589 18.51 0.01 -31.52
CA ASP A 589 18.01 -1.09 -30.73
C ASP A 589 18.21 -0.92 -29.22
N GLU A 590 19.11 -0.01 -28.84
CA GLU A 590 19.47 0.26 -27.45
C GLU A 590 18.79 1.54 -26.95
N TYR A 591 18.71 2.59 -27.77
CA TYR A 591 18.09 3.84 -27.34
C TYR A 591 16.56 3.84 -27.41
N VAL A 592 15.92 3.05 -28.28
CA VAL A 592 14.45 3.05 -28.40
C VAL A 592 13.75 2.58 -27.12
N PRO A 593 14.18 1.47 -26.46
CA PRO A 593 13.61 1.10 -25.16
C PRO A 593 13.72 2.25 -24.13
N VAL A 594 14.85 2.96 -24.12
CA VAL A 594 15.06 4.12 -23.23
C VAL A 594 14.07 5.25 -23.53
N ILE A 595 13.86 5.59 -24.81
CA ILE A 595 12.86 6.60 -25.22
C ILE A 595 11.45 6.19 -24.80
N LEU A 596 11.07 4.92 -24.98
CA LEU A 596 9.73 4.45 -24.65
C LEU A 596 9.50 4.44 -23.14
N LEU A 597 10.51 4.06 -22.35
CA LEU A 597 10.46 4.15 -20.89
C LEU A 597 10.39 5.61 -20.42
N TYR A 598 11.14 6.52 -21.06
CA TYR A 598 11.03 7.96 -20.82
C TYR A 598 9.62 8.48 -21.11
N LEU A 599 9.02 8.06 -22.23
CA LEU A 599 7.65 8.45 -22.59
C LEU A 599 6.63 7.94 -21.57
N VAL A 600 6.82 6.74 -21.02
CA VAL A 600 5.98 6.23 -19.91
C VAL A 600 6.08 7.17 -18.71
N ALA A 601 7.28 7.59 -18.31
CA ALA A 601 7.46 8.53 -17.18
C ALA A 601 6.81 9.90 -17.45
N VAL A 602 6.95 10.43 -18.66
CA VAL A 602 6.35 11.71 -19.07
C VAL A 602 4.83 11.63 -19.03
N LEU A 603 4.25 10.62 -19.69
CA LEU A 603 2.79 10.47 -19.77
C LEU A 603 2.17 10.19 -18.41
N TYR A 604 2.80 9.33 -17.60
CA TYR A 604 2.35 9.04 -16.23
C TYR A 604 2.20 10.33 -15.42
N TYR A 605 3.22 11.19 -15.46
CA TYR A 605 3.21 12.42 -14.68
C TYR A 605 2.32 13.51 -15.29
N ALA A 606 2.20 13.54 -16.62
CA ALA A 606 1.32 14.47 -17.32
C ALA A 606 -0.16 14.33 -16.88
N GLY A 607 -0.58 13.14 -16.44
CA GLY A 607 -1.91 12.95 -15.83
C GLY A 607 -2.19 13.89 -14.65
N PHE A 608 -1.18 14.15 -13.81
CA PHE A 608 -1.29 15.08 -12.68
C PHE A 608 -1.30 16.55 -13.11
N LEU A 609 -0.80 16.88 -14.31
CA LEU A 609 -0.91 18.23 -14.87
C LEU A 609 -2.32 18.51 -15.41
N VAL A 610 -3.03 17.46 -15.83
CA VAL A 610 -4.42 17.56 -16.29
C VAL A 610 -5.37 17.69 -15.11
N ASN A 611 -5.23 16.83 -14.10
CA ASN A 611 -6.04 16.85 -12.89
C ASN A 611 -5.14 16.75 -11.66
N THR A 612 -4.89 17.88 -11.01
CA THR A 612 -4.04 17.91 -9.82
C THR A 612 -4.87 17.60 -8.57
N GLN A 613 -4.59 16.49 -7.91
CA GLN A 613 -5.25 16.13 -6.64
C GLN A 613 -4.45 16.57 -5.41
N SER A 614 -3.12 16.68 -5.53
CA SER A 614 -2.22 17.19 -4.47
C SER A 614 -0.79 17.38 -5.02
N PHE A 615 0.02 18.21 -4.35
CA PHE A 615 1.40 18.56 -4.72
C PHE A 615 2.46 17.74 -3.96
N GLU A 616 2.34 16.42 -3.96
CA GLU A 616 3.18 15.54 -3.14
C GLU A 616 4.18 14.72 -3.96
N PHE A 617 5.36 14.47 -3.37
CA PHE A 617 6.42 13.70 -4.01
C PHE A 617 6.01 12.26 -4.36
N ARG A 618 5.15 11.62 -3.55
CA ARG A 618 4.69 10.25 -3.82
C ARG A 618 3.97 10.07 -5.15
N TYR A 619 3.31 11.11 -5.65
CA TYR A 619 2.66 11.09 -6.97
C TYR A 619 3.66 11.21 -8.12
N PHE A 620 4.80 11.85 -7.87
CA PHE A 620 5.92 11.91 -8.81
C PHE A 620 6.80 10.66 -8.77
N PHE A 621 6.78 9.89 -7.69
CA PHE A 621 7.72 8.80 -7.45
C PHE A 621 7.86 7.78 -8.59
N PRO A 622 6.79 7.30 -9.29
CA PRO A 622 6.97 6.40 -10.43
C PRO A 622 7.74 7.01 -11.59
N SER A 623 7.47 8.27 -11.92
CA SER A 623 8.22 8.98 -12.94
C SER A 623 9.64 9.22 -12.46
N PHE A 624 9.84 9.68 -11.22
CA PHE A 624 11.17 9.81 -10.61
C PHE A 624 11.98 8.52 -10.71
N TYR A 625 11.42 7.38 -10.30
CA TYR A 625 12.06 6.06 -10.35
C TYR A 625 12.54 5.74 -11.77
N ILE A 626 11.68 5.92 -12.78
CA ILE A 626 12.03 5.67 -14.17
C ILE A 626 13.12 6.63 -14.65
N LEU A 627 12.97 7.93 -14.40
CA LEU A 627 13.93 8.96 -14.80
C LEU A 627 15.31 8.69 -14.17
N ALA A 628 15.34 8.34 -12.88
CA ALA A 628 16.55 7.99 -12.16
C ALA A 628 17.25 6.77 -12.77
N LEU A 629 16.51 5.70 -13.10
CA LEU A 629 17.09 4.54 -13.78
C LEU A 629 17.64 4.90 -15.17
N ILE A 630 16.95 5.72 -15.94
CA ILE A 630 17.44 6.15 -17.26
C ILE A 630 18.73 6.96 -17.10
N ILE A 631 18.73 7.97 -16.24
CA ILE A 631 19.88 8.83 -15.97
C ILE A 631 21.07 8.00 -15.50
N LEU A 632 20.89 7.11 -14.52
CA LEU A 632 21.97 6.24 -14.03
C LEU A 632 22.48 5.28 -15.12
N SER A 633 21.60 4.74 -15.96
CA SER A 633 22.02 3.88 -17.08
C SER A 633 22.95 4.63 -18.05
N VAL A 634 22.62 5.89 -18.36
CA VAL A 634 23.39 6.71 -19.29
C VAL A 634 24.69 7.19 -18.65
N LEU A 635 24.66 7.58 -17.37
CA LEU A 635 25.85 7.97 -16.62
C LEU A 635 26.86 6.82 -16.52
N THR A 636 26.39 5.59 -16.27
CA THR A 636 27.29 4.43 -16.17
C THR A 636 27.94 4.08 -17.52
N ASP A 637 27.20 4.21 -18.63
CA ASP A 637 27.73 4.07 -20.00
C ASP A 637 28.75 5.18 -20.31
N LEU A 638 28.48 6.42 -19.90
CA LEU A 638 29.42 7.54 -20.06
C LEU A 638 30.73 7.30 -19.29
N VAL A 639 30.65 6.95 -18.01
CA VAL A 639 31.83 6.67 -17.16
C VAL A 639 32.65 5.51 -17.74
N TYR A 640 31.97 4.46 -18.21
CA TYR A 640 32.64 3.32 -18.86
C TYR A 640 33.37 3.70 -20.14
N ARG A 641 32.80 4.56 -20.98
CA ARG A 641 33.47 5.04 -22.21
C ARG A 641 34.66 5.94 -21.91
N ILE A 642 34.56 6.80 -20.88
CA ILE A 642 35.67 7.65 -20.45
C ILE A 642 36.83 6.81 -19.92
N SER A 643 36.56 5.72 -19.17
CA SER A 643 37.61 4.85 -18.66
C SER A 643 38.30 4.05 -19.76
N LEU A 644 37.59 3.68 -20.83
CA LEU A 644 38.17 3.05 -22.02
C LEU A 644 39.07 3.99 -22.83
N ASN A 645 38.81 5.29 -22.88
CA ASN A 645 39.61 6.26 -23.64
C ASN A 645 40.88 6.74 -22.89
N LYS A 646 41.06 6.33 -21.62
CA LYS A 646 42.24 6.68 -20.81
C LYS A 646 43.28 5.55 -20.71
N GLY A 647 43.00 4.38 -21.30
CA GLY A 647 43.94 3.28 -21.48
C GLY A 647 44.24 3.09 -22.95
#